data_AF-A0A9Q6YGE6-F1
#
_entry.id   AF-A0A9Q6YGE6-F1
#
_cell.length_a   1.000
_cell.length_b   1.000
_cell.length_c   1.000
_cell.angle_alpha   90.00
_cell.angle_beta   90.00
_cell.angle_gamma   90.00
#
_symmetry.space_group_name_H-M   'P 1'
#
loop_
_entity.id
_entity.type
_entity.pdbx_description
1 polymer ?
#
loop_
_entity_poly.entity_id
_entity_poly.type
_entity_poly.pdbx_seq_one_letter_code
_entity_poly.pdbx_strand_id
1 'polypeptide(L)'
;MVITVDDDTPIASINLLTGTVDEDGVHEGAADSGPGDGIPGGTGDVAGEIVLASGNVSALFQSGADEPLSYSLTTNGLTALGLKSGGVTVTYATTYDAGSNTWLLTASAGAGNSVFTFSVQAATGAYAFMLLDQLDHAAGQNENDLNIALGTAINATDYDGDSVTAAANGLLITVDDDSPVVTAKSNVVYANSSNPTPGGTGVFAYDIGADDRLGTVYSSANSDLSVSMGDSTVGTTAITNKVVTWASESDTSAVFNLSFTYVSNNPTLGALTNATGTMTFDKVADTYTLSLADDIDSFSILKTSAAQGFTGYNIGGTTPINQQPPVSVAKLADDFFVQFSGFAEQGSGTGANNIMAGGNNAFVPGELFSAATSWVSVSGTAAGVAGDTIQQGEVMDLDFFTASPFGDTTAAPTATSKGIYVKFDGIGSEDLILVLKLIDPDDNSLITRAIIVDSEDIIIKNASTSPNNFHPIANPAAYGITLDQNDGAVIVESNDYNFGNENYLIQGLQVLVSTEGVTGSGYNLNGNVGVSGASTGNTLTFSNESGEGSKSNPVEAGEAGTWDGDVVKITDLGFVTSSTPDAHLTFNVVVTDADADATPAQTLDVTIEGDKTFTGGVGADTFNFSGLDTDGSLTAATAVISAGFTSGVDTLNFPTAGTGANYTEVAAPAANVAAFITAADTALNGTTNYYFGVVGGDGYLAYDGDGTGITSIIKLVGVTDIAPTDIV
;
A
#
# COMPACT_ATOMS: atom_id res chain seq x y z
N MET A 1 75.48 71.29 4.96
CA MET A 1 75.12 69.87 5.16
C MET A 1 73.65 69.75 4.83
N VAL A 2 73.30 68.92 3.85
CA VAL A 2 71.90 68.57 3.57
C VAL A 2 71.72 67.18 4.18
N ILE A 3 70.72 67.03 5.05
CA ILE A 3 70.25 65.73 5.53
C ILE A 3 68.97 65.45 4.75
N THR A 4 68.93 64.32 4.07
CA THR A 4 67.71 63.75 3.51
C THR A 4 67.19 62.70 4.50
N VAL A 5 65.91 62.77 4.81
CA VAL A 5 65.16 61.72 5.51
C VAL A 5 64.40 60.96 4.43
N ASP A 6 64.37 59.64 4.56
CA ASP A 6 63.62 58.75 3.66
C ASP A 6 62.20 58.61 4.24
N ASP A 7 61.17 58.78 3.41
CA ASP A 7 59.80 58.42 3.80
C ASP A 7 59.73 56.91 3.96
N ASP A 8 59.18 56.45 5.07
CA ASP A 8 58.78 55.07 5.16
C ASP A 8 57.36 54.87 4.65
N THR A 9 57.03 53.62 4.33
CA THR A 9 55.71 53.22 3.84
C THR A 9 55.18 52.15 4.78
N PRO A 10 53.86 52.05 5.00
CA PRO A 10 53.32 51.00 5.81
C PRO A 10 53.55 49.64 5.15
N ILE A 11 53.75 48.61 5.96
CA ILE A 11 54.06 47.26 5.49
C ILE A 11 52.94 46.30 5.85
N ALA A 12 52.47 45.52 4.88
CA ALA A 12 51.59 44.39 5.15
C ALA A 12 52.35 43.29 5.92
N SER A 13 51.79 42.87 7.05
CA SER A 13 52.28 41.76 7.85
C SER A 13 51.96 40.41 7.19
N ILE A 14 52.63 39.36 7.64
CA ILE A 14 52.31 37.95 7.32
C ILE A 14 51.34 37.32 8.33
N ASN A 15 50.82 38.12 9.26
CA ASN A 15 49.83 37.66 10.23
C ASN A 15 48.56 37.20 9.52
N LEU A 16 47.98 36.12 10.03
CA LEU A 16 46.72 35.56 9.57
C LEU A 16 45.68 35.77 10.67
N LEU A 17 44.56 36.38 10.30
CA LEU A 17 43.34 36.43 11.09
C LEU A 17 42.35 35.44 10.49
N THR A 18 41.63 34.72 11.34
CA THR A 18 40.59 33.77 10.94
C THR A 18 39.29 34.08 11.67
N GLY A 19 38.17 33.81 11.02
CA GLY A 19 36.85 33.74 11.64
C GLY A 19 36.07 32.61 11.00
N THR A 20 35.15 32.01 11.75
CA THR A 20 34.22 31.02 11.21
C THR A 20 32.82 31.60 11.36
N VAL A 21 32.04 31.45 10.31
CA VAL A 21 30.60 31.61 10.31
C VAL A 21 29.97 30.35 9.73
N ASP A 22 28.67 30.26 9.83
CA ASP A 22 27.94 29.01 9.71
C ASP A 22 26.56 29.33 9.07
N GLU A 23 26.23 28.56 8.03
CA GLU A 23 25.00 28.72 7.25
C GLU A 23 23.76 28.28 8.04
N ASP A 24 23.88 27.41 9.04
CA ASP A 24 22.79 26.98 9.92
C ASP A 24 22.12 28.17 10.65
N GLY A 25 22.88 29.23 10.88
CA GLY A 25 22.39 30.44 11.54
C GLY A 25 21.73 31.45 10.59
N VAL A 26 21.82 31.23 9.28
CA VAL A 26 21.24 32.12 8.27
C VAL A 26 19.73 31.98 8.33
N HIS A 27 19.05 33.10 8.58
CA HIS A 27 17.60 33.17 8.47
C HIS A 27 17.30 34.09 7.30
N GLU A 28 16.70 33.56 6.24
CA GLU A 28 16.33 34.33 5.07
C GLU A 28 15.22 35.33 5.44
N GLY A 29 15.59 36.60 5.58
CA GLY A 29 14.79 37.62 6.27
C GLY A 29 14.12 38.67 5.37
N ALA A 30 12.82 38.47 5.10
CA ALA A 30 11.78 39.40 4.64
C ALA A 30 11.67 39.74 3.13
N ALA A 31 12.63 39.37 2.29
CA ALA A 31 12.50 39.49 0.82
C ALA A 31 11.99 38.20 0.16
N ASP A 32 12.29 37.06 0.77
CA ASP A 32 11.63 35.78 0.56
C ASP A 32 11.01 35.33 1.90
N SER A 33 9.93 34.59 1.87
CA SER A 33 9.23 34.11 3.08
C SER A 33 8.92 32.62 2.94
N GLY A 34 9.76 31.93 2.18
CA GLY A 34 9.67 30.50 1.91
C GLY A 34 10.47 29.65 2.90
N PRO A 35 10.47 28.32 2.71
CA PRO A 35 11.55 27.43 3.14
C PRO A 35 12.94 27.98 2.72
N GLY A 36 14.03 27.48 3.33
CA GLY A 36 15.40 27.92 3.02
C GLY A 36 16.14 28.65 4.15
N ASP A 37 15.67 28.56 5.40
CA ASP A 37 16.50 28.96 6.55
C ASP A 37 17.57 27.88 6.80
N GLY A 38 18.72 28.29 7.32
CA GLY A 38 19.75 27.38 7.79
C GLY A 38 19.21 26.44 8.86
N ILE A 39 19.65 25.17 8.82
CA ILE A 39 19.20 24.16 9.77
C ILE A 39 20.33 23.65 10.63
N PRO A 40 20.21 23.73 11.97
CA PRO A 40 21.24 23.21 12.86
C PRO A 40 21.53 21.72 12.65
N GLY A 41 22.74 21.44 12.17
CA GLY A 41 23.46 20.18 12.24
C GLY A 41 23.22 19.17 11.14
N GLY A 42 24.29 18.68 10.53
CA GLY A 42 24.35 17.55 9.63
C GLY A 42 25.47 16.58 10.02
N THR A 43 26.06 15.93 9.02
CA THR A 43 27.24 15.07 9.23
C THR A 43 28.52 15.85 8.99
N GLY A 44 29.03 16.54 10.00
CA GLY A 44 30.22 17.37 9.82
C GLY A 44 30.21 18.63 10.69
N ASP A 45 29.02 18.98 11.15
CA ASP A 45 28.58 20.24 11.74
C ASP A 45 29.58 20.85 12.71
N VAL A 46 29.93 22.11 12.44
CA VAL A 46 30.52 22.99 13.41
C VAL A 46 29.46 23.56 14.35
N ALA A 47 29.16 22.79 15.40
CA ALA A 47 28.22 23.17 16.47
C ALA A 47 28.15 24.68 16.76
N GLY A 48 27.03 25.27 16.38
CA GLY A 48 26.83 26.71 16.36
C GLY A 48 25.68 27.04 15.43
N GLU A 49 25.43 28.34 15.30
CA GLU A 49 24.57 28.97 14.29
C GLU A 49 25.21 30.36 14.04
N ILE A 50 26.55 30.40 13.99
CA ILE A 50 27.31 31.65 14.14
C ILE A 50 27.35 32.40 12.82
N VAL A 51 26.51 33.41 12.64
CA VAL A 51 26.57 34.27 11.43
C VAL A 51 27.52 35.47 11.54
N LEU A 52 28.15 35.71 12.70
CA LEU A 52 28.97 36.91 12.97
C LEU A 52 30.40 36.57 13.39
N ALA A 53 31.37 36.89 12.54
CA ALA A 53 32.79 36.88 12.87
C ALA A 53 33.32 38.31 13.08
N SER A 54 34.08 38.56 14.15
CA SER A 54 34.61 39.90 14.46
C SER A 54 36.04 39.86 14.98
N GLY A 55 36.75 40.97 14.82
CA GLY A 55 38.15 41.08 15.25
C GLY A 55 38.75 42.44 14.97
N ASN A 56 40.07 42.50 14.74
CA ASN A 56 40.77 43.75 14.45
C ASN A 56 41.88 43.57 13.41
N VAL A 57 41.80 44.31 12.30
CA VAL A 57 42.73 44.20 11.16
C VAL A 57 44.06 44.92 11.37
N SER A 58 44.24 45.68 12.47
CA SER A 58 45.48 46.42 12.72
C SER A 58 46.71 45.51 12.75
N ALA A 59 46.57 44.27 13.22
CA ALA A 59 47.64 43.28 13.23
C ALA A 59 48.11 42.86 11.82
N LEU A 60 47.35 43.14 10.77
CA LEU A 60 47.73 42.88 9.38
C LEU A 60 48.72 43.91 8.82
N PHE A 61 49.01 44.97 9.57
CA PHE A 61 49.82 46.09 9.10
C PHE A 61 50.86 46.51 10.14
N GLN A 62 51.95 47.10 9.66
CA GLN A 62 52.91 47.82 10.47
C GLN A 62 52.93 49.27 9.98
N SER A 63 52.72 50.20 10.91
CA SER A 63 52.60 51.64 10.64
C SER A 63 53.86 52.28 10.11
N GLY A 64 55.03 51.77 10.51
CA GLY A 64 56.26 52.53 10.32
C GLY A 64 56.36 53.68 11.33
N ALA A 65 56.96 54.80 10.93
CA ALA A 65 57.16 55.99 11.73
C ALA A 65 55.94 56.94 11.69
N ASP A 66 55.13 56.89 10.63
CA ASP A 66 54.04 57.84 10.37
C ASP A 66 52.68 57.39 10.94
N GLU A 67 52.62 57.26 12.26
CA GLU A 67 51.39 56.95 12.99
C GLU A 67 50.40 58.14 13.08
N PRO A 68 49.06 57.89 13.11
CA PRO A 68 48.38 56.59 13.13
C PRO A 68 47.93 56.10 11.74
N LEU A 69 47.70 54.78 11.62
CA LEU A 69 47.05 54.19 10.45
C LEU A 69 45.54 54.48 10.42
N SER A 70 45.02 54.67 9.21
CA SER A 70 43.60 54.61 8.89
C SER A 70 43.30 53.46 7.93
N TYR A 71 42.16 52.79 8.12
CA TYR A 71 41.77 51.60 7.36
C TYR A 71 40.62 51.90 6.39
N SER A 72 40.67 51.31 5.20
CA SER A 72 39.62 51.44 4.19
C SER A 72 39.34 50.12 3.46
N LEU A 73 38.18 50.05 2.81
CA LEU A 73 37.77 48.89 2.02
C LEU A 73 37.79 49.17 0.51
N THR A 74 38.18 48.17 -0.27
CA THR A 74 38.16 48.18 -1.73
C THR A 74 37.52 46.90 -2.27
N THR A 75 36.98 46.96 -3.49
CA THR A 75 36.45 45.79 -4.20
C THR A 75 37.46 45.18 -5.19
N ASN A 76 38.64 45.81 -5.34
CA ASN A 76 39.66 45.36 -6.28
C ASN A 76 40.12 43.94 -5.96
N GLY A 77 39.97 43.03 -6.92
CA GLY A 77 40.41 41.64 -6.79
C GLY A 77 39.39 40.69 -6.19
N LEU A 78 38.30 41.16 -5.58
CA LEU A 78 37.30 40.29 -4.94
C LEU A 78 36.49 39.46 -5.93
N THR A 79 36.34 39.90 -7.18
CA THR A 79 35.73 39.08 -8.23
C THR A 79 36.53 37.83 -8.55
N ALA A 80 37.81 37.76 -8.15
CA ALA A 80 38.64 36.55 -8.31
C ALA A 80 38.32 35.47 -7.27
N LEU A 81 37.55 35.78 -6.22
CA LEU A 81 37.06 34.78 -5.25
C LEU A 81 36.04 33.83 -5.89
N GLY A 82 35.37 34.25 -6.98
CA GLY A 82 34.47 33.37 -7.73
C GLY A 82 33.22 32.93 -6.99
N LEU A 83 32.90 33.57 -5.86
CA LEU A 83 31.75 33.22 -5.01
C LEU A 83 30.43 33.31 -5.77
N LYS A 84 29.52 32.41 -5.41
CA LYS A 84 28.14 32.34 -5.88
C LYS A 84 27.21 32.11 -4.69
N SER A 85 25.95 32.41 -4.87
CA SER A 85 24.86 32.16 -3.93
C SER A 85 23.61 31.93 -4.78
N GLY A 86 22.88 30.84 -4.53
CA GLY A 86 21.77 30.38 -5.37
C GLY A 86 22.17 30.21 -6.85
N GLY A 87 23.41 29.81 -7.14
CA GLY A 87 23.95 29.72 -8.50
C GLY A 87 24.34 31.06 -9.15
N VAL A 88 24.02 32.20 -8.52
CA VAL A 88 24.25 33.56 -9.05
C VAL A 88 25.59 34.11 -8.56
N THR A 89 26.39 34.68 -9.46
CA THR A 89 27.70 35.26 -9.10
C THR A 89 27.56 36.43 -8.12
N VAL A 90 28.33 36.38 -7.03
CA VAL A 90 28.40 37.44 -6.03
C VAL A 90 29.15 38.66 -6.59
N THR A 91 28.58 39.85 -6.35
CA THR A 91 29.12 41.16 -6.71
C THR A 91 29.38 41.99 -5.46
N TYR A 92 30.31 42.95 -5.52
CA TYR A 92 30.78 43.68 -4.34
C TYR A 92 30.64 45.19 -4.52
N ALA A 93 30.18 45.87 -3.49
CA ALA A 93 30.15 47.33 -3.41
C ALA A 93 30.70 47.80 -2.06
N THR A 94 31.40 48.94 -2.05
CA THR A 94 31.89 49.57 -0.81
C THR A 94 31.24 50.93 -0.60
N THR A 95 30.94 51.24 0.65
CA THR A 95 30.45 52.56 1.10
C THR A 95 31.19 52.99 2.36
N TYR A 96 31.28 54.30 2.58
CA TYR A 96 31.86 54.87 3.80
C TYR A 96 30.83 55.72 4.51
N ASP A 97 30.53 55.38 5.77
CA ASP A 97 29.69 56.18 6.64
C ASP A 97 30.57 57.09 7.50
N ALA A 98 30.53 58.39 7.20
CA ALA A 98 31.25 59.41 7.96
C ALA A 98 30.70 59.60 9.38
N GLY A 99 29.44 59.24 9.65
CA GLY A 99 28.81 59.32 10.96
C GLY A 99 29.36 58.29 11.94
N SER A 100 29.54 57.05 11.49
CA SER A 100 30.12 55.96 12.29
C SER A 100 31.63 55.77 12.10
N ASN A 101 32.23 56.47 11.13
CA ASN A 101 33.63 56.31 10.71
C ASN A 101 33.93 54.84 10.29
N THR A 102 33.02 54.25 9.52
CA THR A 102 33.06 52.83 9.14
C THR A 102 32.96 52.67 7.64
N TRP A 103 33.84 51.84 7.08
CA TRP A 103 33.68 51.32 5.73
C TRP A 103 32.83 50.06 5.78
N LEU A 104 31.90 49.92 4.84
CA LEU A 104 31.05 48.74 4.66
C LEU A 104 31.25 48.20 3.26
N LEU A 105 31.57 46.93 3.15
CA LEU A 105 31.50 46.13 1.94
C LEU A 105 30.22 45.29 1.99
N THR A 106 29.43 45.36 0.93
CA THR A 106 28.24 44.53 0.74
C THR A 106 28.50 43.60 -0.44
N ALA A 107 28.36 42.30 -0.19
CA ALA A 107 28.37 41.26 -1.20
C ALA A 107 26.93 40.89 -1.56
N SER A 108 26.60 40.83 -2.85
CA SER A 108 25.22 40.62 -3.32
C SER A 108 25.16 39.67 -4.51
N ALA A 109 24.18 38.77 -4.51
CA ALA A 109 23.87 37.88 -5.61
C ALA A 109 22.51 38.29 -6.21
N GLY A 110 22.49 38.71 -7.47
CA GLY A 110 21.26 39.23 -8.07
C GLY A 110 20.83 40.61 -7.51
N ALA A 111 19.60 41.02 -7.82
CA ALA A 111 19.12 42.34 -7.48
C ALA A 111 18.35 42.34 -6.16
N GLY A 112 18.99 42.82 -5.09
CA GLY A 112 18.35 43.00 -3.78
C GLY A 112 18.76 41.99 -2.71
N ASN A 113 19.46 40.91 -3.07
CA ASN A 113 19.85 39.86 -2.12
C ASN A 113 21.30 40.11 -1.69
N SER A 114 21.50 40.30 -0.39
CA SER A 114 22.82 40.53 0.20
C SER A 114 23.29 39.24 0.85
N VAL A 115 24.41 38.71 0.40
CA VAL A 115 24.96 37.43 0.87
C VAL A 115 25.77 37.59 2.15
N PHE A 116 26.58 38.65 2.21
CA PHE A 116 27.25 39.01 3.45
C PHE A 116 27.62 40.49 3.48
N THR A 117 27.92 40.97 4.67
CA THR A 117 28.52 42.29 4.89
C THR A 117 29.84 42.19 5.63
N PHE A 118 30.79 43.04 5.23
CA PHE A 118 32.08 43.16 5.90
C PHE A 118 32.37 44.62 6.21
N SER A 119 32.45 44.96 7.50
CA SER A 119 32.66 46.32 7.97
C SER A 119 34.02 46.49 8.64
N VAL A 120 34.66 47.65 8.45
CA VAL A 120 35.93 48.01 9.12
C VAL A 120 35.85 49.45 9.61
N GLN A 121 36.10 49.65 10.91
CA GLN A 121 36.15 50.98 11.50
C GLN A 121 37.48 51.67 11.17
N ALA A 122 37.40 52.81 10.47
CA ALA A 122 38.54 53.43 9.80
C ALA A 122 39.64 53.91 10.74
N ALA A 123 39.33 54.20 12.01
CA ALA A 123 40.32 54.66 13.00
C ALA A 123 40.92 53.55 13.88
N THR A 124 40.22 52.42 14.05
CA THR A 124 40.62 51.38 15.02
C THR A 124 40.97 50.06 14.37
N GLY A 125 40.51 49.82 13.13
CA GLY A 125 40.65 48.54 12.45
C GLY A 125 39.72 47.45 13.00
N ALA A 126 38.80 47.76 13.92
CA ALA A 126 37.80 46.79 14.36
C ALA A 126 36.92 46.38 13.17
N TYR A 127 36.74 45.08 12.97
CA TYR A 127 35.95 44.54 11.87
C TYR A 127 34.80 43.66 12.36
N ALA A 128 33.76 43.57 11.55
CA ALA A 128 32.69 42.60 11.67
C ALA A 128 32.31 42.07 10.27
N PHE A 129 32.27 40.76 10.13
CA PHE A 129 31.73 40.01 9.01
C PHE A 129 30.40 39.39 9.46
N MET A 130 29.34 39.60 8.68
CA MET A 130 28.01 39.04 8.95
C MET A 130 27.52 38.31 7.70
N LEU A 131 27.31 37.01 7.82
CA LEU A 131 26.64 36.17 6.83
C LEU A 131 25.13 36.47 6.86
N LEU A 132 24.51 36.54 5.70
CA LEU A 132 23.13 36.98 5.52
C LEU A 132 22.32 36.08 4.58
N ASP A 133 23.00 35.29 3.75
CA ASP A 133 22.46 34.38 2.73
C ASP A 133 23.49 33.26 2.54
N GLN A 134 23.06 32.12 2.03
CA GLN A 134 23.91 30.96 1.71
C GLN A 134 24.94 31.29 0.62
N LEU A 135 26.08 30.61 0.64
CA LEU A 135 27.06 30.61 -0.45
C LEU A 135 27.06 29.23 -1.13
N ASP A 136 27.24 29.19 -2.45
CA ASP A 136 27.35 27.90 -3.14
C ASP A 136 28.67 27.21 -2.74
N HIS A 137 28.55 25.98 -2.26
CA HIS A 137 29.67 25.13 -1.88
C HIS A 137 30.06 24.11 -2.96
N ALA A 138 31.00 23.24 -2.62
CA ALA A 138 31.51 22.24 -3.55
C ALA A 138 30.62 20.99 -3.48
N ALA A 139 29.95 20.69 -4.60
CA ALA A 139 28.94 19.64 -4.66
C ALA A 139 29.23 18.35 -3.87
N GLY A 140 28.36 18.08 -2.89
CA GLY A 140 28.44 16.91 -2.03
C GLY A 140 29.57 17.00 -1.00
N GLN A 141 29.49 16.15 0.02
CA GLN A 141 30.42 15.96 1.15
C GLN A 141 29.95 16.49 2.50
N ASN A 142 28.64 16.71 2.61
CA ASN A 142 27.96 17.27 3.76
C ASN A 142 28.58 18.64 4.07
N GLU A 143 28.49 19.08 5.32
CA GLU A 143 28.95 20.40 5.79
C GLU A 143 30.44 20.69 5.48
N ASN A 144 30.74 21.19 4.28
CA ASN A 144 32.10 21.42 3.81
C ASN A 144 32.49 22.91 3.73
N ASP A 145 33.42 23.31 4.59
CA ASP A 145 34.00 24.65 4.66
C ASP A 145 34.35 25.36 3.32
N LEU A 146 33.74 26.51 3.08
CA LEU A 146 34.16 27.51 2.09
C LEU A 146 35.01 28.62 2.71
N ASN A 147 36.23 28.79 2.21
CA ASN A 147 37.17 29.77 2.74
C ASN A 147 37.22 31.06 1.89
N ILE A 148 36.82 32.19 2.47
CA ILE A 148 36.80 33.53 1.87
C ILE A 148 38.02 34.36 2.30
N ALA A 149 38.92 34.64 1.36
CA ALA A 149 40.12 35.45 1.60
C ALA A 149 39.87 36.96 1.42
N LEU A 150 39.52 37.66 2.51
CA LEU A 150 39.17 39.08 2.52
C LEU A 150 40.36 40.04 2.67
N GLY A 151 41.59 39.53 2.79
CA GLY A 151 42.78 40.37 2.98
C GLY A 151 42.96 41.43 1.89
N THR A 152 42.71 41.09 0.62
CA THR A 152 42.81 42.05 -0.50
C THR A 152 41.76 43.17 -0.47
N ALA A 153 40.70 43.02 0.33
CA ALA A 153 39.69 44.07 0.50
C ALA A 153 40.19 45.22 1.39
N ILE A 154 41.27 45.03 2.16
CA ILE A 154 41.66 45.92 3.26
C ILE A 154 42.91 46.70 2.88
N ASN A 155 42.82 48.03 2.92
CA ASN A 155 43.97 48.92 2.83
C ASN A 155 44.22 49.61 4.18
N ALA A 156 45.49 49.84 4.48
CA ALA A 156 45.92 50.79 5.51
C ALA A 156 46.61 51.98 4.85
N THR A 157 46.39 53.18 5.40
CA THR A 157 47.03 54.43 4.99
C THR A 157 47.59 55.12 6.23
N ASP A 158 48.82 55.57 6.20
CA ASP A 158 49.44 56.31 7.29
C ASP A 158 49.09 57.81 7.27
N TYR A 159 49.80 58.59 8.09
CA TYR A 159 49.46 59.99 8.33
C TYR A 159 49.73 60.92 7.14
N ASP A 160 50.77 60.68 6.35
CA ASP A 160 51.14 61.52 5.20
C ASP A 160 50.66 60.98 3.85
N GLY A 161 50.12 59.75 3.83
CA GLY A 161 49.20 59.27 2.80
C GLY A 161 49.67 58.05 2.04
N ASP A 162 50.76 57.41 2.46
CA ASP A 162 51.23 56.16 1.89
C ASP A 162 50.32 54.99 2.29
N SER A 163 50.11 54.06 1.36
CA SER A 163 49.12 53.00 1.52
C SER A 163 49.60 51.64 1.07
N VAL A 164 49.16 50.61 1.79
CA VAL A 164 49.43 49.21 1.51
C VAL A 164 48.15 48.38 1.67
N THR A 165 47.99 47.38 0.81
CA THR A 165 46.94 46.37 0.91
C THR A 165 47.44 45.20 1.75
N ALA A 166 46.58 44.62 2.60
CA ALA A 166 46.95 43.42 3.34
C ALA A 166 47.27 42.25 2.38
N ALA A 167 48.02 41.27 2.89
CA ALA A 167 48.25 40.03 2.15
C ALA A 167 46.91 39.37 1.79
N ALA A 168 46.82 38.67 0.65
CA ALA A 168 45.55 38.14 0.16
C ALA A 168 44.83 37.25 1.20
N ASN A 169 45.60 36.37 1.86
CA ASN A 169 45.11 35.50 2.93
C ASN A 169 45.31 36.13 4.31
N GLY A 170 45.43 37.46 4.44
CA GLY A 170 45.63 38.12 5.73
C GLY A 170 44.42 37.99 6.65
N LEU A 171 43.21 37.98 6.08
CA LEU A 171 41.97 37.65 6.78
C LEU A 171 41.25 36.54 6.00
N LEU A 172 40.98 35.42 6.66
CA LEU A 172 40.22 34.30 6.13
C LEU A 172 38.92 34.15 6.93
N ILE A 173 37.78 34.17 6.26
CA ILE A 173 36.50 33.79 6.86
C ILE A 173 36.14 32.41 6.30
N THR A 174 35.99 31.45 7.18
CA THR A 174 35.47 30.12 6.86
C THR A 174 33.95 30.17 7.02
N VAL A 175 33.23 29.77 5.99
CA VAL A 175 31.78 29.59 6.00
C VAL A 175 31.57 28.08 6.03
N ASP A 176 31.03 27.57 7.13
CA ASP A 176 30.56 26.20 7.22
C ASP A 176 29.27 26.08 6.39
N ASP A 177 29.16 24.98 5.67
CA ASP A 177 28.04 24.68 4.77
C ASP A 177 26.87 24.11 5.57
N ASP A 178 25.67 24.14 5.00
CA ASP A 178 24.48 23.51 5.58
C ASP A 178 24.29 22.10 4.96
N SER A 179 23.41 21.28 5.51
CA SER A 179 23.08 19.97 4.94
C SER A 179 21.66 19.52 5.29
N PRO A 180 20.95 18.81 4.39
CA PRO A 180 19.57 18.43 4.59
C PRO A 180 19.41 17.44 5.74
N VAL A 181 18.28 17.53 6.44
CA VAL A 181 17.93 16.64 7.56
C VAL A 181 16.53 16.04 7.41
N VAL A 182 16.36 14.79 7.86
CA VAL A 182 15.02 14.19 8.03
C VAL A 182 14.60 14.33 9.48
N THR A 183 13.56 15.11 9.73
CA THR A 183 13.12 15.50 11.08
C THR A 183 12.09 14.53 11.68
N ALA A 184 11.27 13.88 10.83
CA ALA A 184 10.34 12.86 11.27
C ALA A 184 10.01 11.87 10.15
N LYS A 185 9.73 10.61 10.53
CA LYS A 185 9.20 9.60 9.61
C LYS A 185 8.38 8.56 10.34
N SER A 186 7.42 7.95 9.65
CA SER A 186 6.71 6.76 10.14
C SER A 186 6.60 5.68 9.06
N ASN A 187 6.51 4.43 9.50
CA ASN A 187 6.02 3.35 8.65
C ASN A 187 4.51 3.49 8.47
N VAL A 188 3.94 2.79 7.50
CA VAL A 188 2.50 2.83 7.22
C VAL A 188 1.92 1.44 7.30
N VAL A 189 0.77 1.30 7.94
CA VAL A 189 -0.04 0.08 7.91
C VAL A 189 -1.44 0.45 7.44
N TYR A 190 -1.94 -0.17 6.36
CA TYR A 190 -3.26 0.15 5.81
C TYR A 190 -3.89 -1.06 5.13
N ALA A 191 -5.22 -1.05 4.98
CA ALA A 191 -5.94 -2.13 4.35
C ALA A 191 -5.70 -2.15 2.83
N ASN A 192 -5.54 -3.33 2.25
CA ASN A 192 -5.37 -3.50 0.80
C ASN A 192 -6.52 -2.87 0.01
N SER A 193 -7.74 -2.98 0.55
CA SER A 193 -8.98 -2.41 -0.03
C SER A 193 -9.04 -0.88 -0.04
N SER A 194 -8.06 -0.19 0.55
CA SER A 194 -7.94 1.26 0.42
C SER A 194 -7.24 1.68 -0.88
N ASN A 195 -6.79 0.74 -1.71
CA ASN A 195 -6.29 1.03 -3.05
C ASN A 195 -7.46 1.15 -4.06
N PRO A 196 -7.34 2.00 -5.10
CA PRO A 196 -6.29 2.99 -5.28
C PRO A 196 -6.45 4.24 -4.41
N THR A 197 -7.62 4.50 -3.83
CA THR A 197 -7.86 5.72 -3.06
C THR A 197 -8.57 5.38 -1.76
N PRO A 198 -8.06 5.85 -0.60
CA PRO A 198 -6.98 6.83 -0.43
C PRO A 198 -5.54 6.29 -0.53
N GLY A 199 -5.33 4.99 -0.55
CA GLY A 199 -4.02 4.38 -0.29
C GLY A 199 -3.65 4.42 1.20
N GLY A 200 -2.35 4.39 1.51
CA GLY A 200 -1.82 4.51 2.86
C GLY A 200 -0.90 5.72 3.02
N THR A 201 -1.18 6.56 4.02
CA THR A 201 -0.43 7.79 4.30
C THR A 201 0.36 7.67 5.60
N GLY A 202 1.61 8.13 5.59
CA GLY A 202 2.50 8.21 6.76
C GLY A 202 3.23 9.55 6.80
N VAL A 203 4.10 9.71 7.79
CA VAL A 203 4.89 10.92 8.03
C VAL A 203 6.22 10.79 7.28
N PHE A 204 6.62 11.85 6.59
CA PHE A 204 7.98 12.05 6.10
C PHE A 204 8.26 13.55 6.05
N ALA A 205 8.78 14.05 7.17
CA ALA A 205 9.18 15.44 7.35
C ALA A 205 10.69 15.56 7.13
N TYR A 206 11.09 16.52 6.32
CA TYR A 206 12.49 16.82 6.08
C TYR A 206 12.66 18.32 5.85
N ASP A 207 13.87 18.79 6.08
CA ASP A 207 14.29 20.15 5.77
C ASP A 207 15.53 20.07 4.87
N ILE A 208 15.59 20.95 3.87
CA ILE A 208 16.71 21.02 2.95
C ILE A 208 17.81 21.91 3.53
N GLY A 209 17.45 22.91 4.33
CA GLY A 209 18.39 23.93 4.81
C GLY A 209 18.48 25.12 3.86
N ALA A 210 19.53 25.91 4.06
CA ALA A 210 19.74 27.19 3.40
C ALA A 210 19.95 27.08 1.88
N ASP A 211 20.27 25.90 1.35
CA ASP A 211 20.59 25.67 -0.05
C ASP A 211 19.42 25.01 -0.82
N ASP A 212 18.19 25.46 -0.57
CA ASP A 212 17.04 24.90 -1.26
C ASP A 212 16.98 25.23 -2.77
N ARG A 213 16.12 24.49 -3.48
CA ARG A 213 15.91 24.62 -4.93
C ARG A 213 14.64 25.38 -5.29
N LEU A 214 14.08 26.21 -4.42
CA LEU A 214 12.77 26.82 -4.62
C LEU A 214 12.67 27.60 -5.93
N GLY A 215 11.53 27.45 -6.61
CA GLY A 215 11.24 28.15 -7.86
C GLY A 215 12.10 27.71 -9.06
N THR A 216 12.90 26.65 -8.92
CA THR A 216 13.61 26.03 -10.04
C THR A 216 12.72 25.03 -10.79
N VAL A 217 13.15 24.63 -11.99
CA VAL A 217 12.47 23.57 -12.74
C VAL A 217 13.01 22.22 -12.29
N TYR A 218 12.22 21.49 -11.50
CA TYR A 218 12.54 20.13 -11.10
C TYR A 218 12.53 19.14 -12.28
N SER A 219 13.39 18.13 -12.18
CA SER A 219 13.52 17.02 -13.12
C SER A 219 14.12 15.81 -12.38
N SER A 220 14.13 14.65 -13.03
CA SER A 220 14.76 13.46 -12.48
C SER A 220 16.26 13.60 -12.17
N ALA A 221 16.93 14.67 -12.62
CA ALA A 221 18.35 14.93 -12.37
C ALA A 221 18.61 15.95 -11.23
N ASN A 222 17.59 16.67 -10.79
CA ASN A 222 17.65 17.70 -9.74
C ASN A 222 16.41 17.63 -8.85
N SER A 223 16.00 16.40 -8.53
CA SER A 223 14.91 16.08 -7.62
C SER A 223 15.43 16.14 -6.20
N ASP A 224 14.68 16.72 -5.26
CA ASP A 224 15.13 16.78 -3.86
C ASP A 224 15.07 15.39 -3.21
N LEU A 225 14.27 14.49 -3.79
CA LEU A 225 14.07 13.13 -3.31
C LEU A 225 14.59 12.12 -4.31
N SER A 226 15.27 11.07 -3.83
CA SER A 226 15.47 9.84 -4.58
C SER A 226 14.85 8.67 -3.83
N VAL A 227 14.08 7.85 -4.56
CA VAL A 227 13.30 6.74 -3.98
C VAL A 227 13.67 5.45 -4.69
N SER A 228 13.91 4.40 -3.90
CA SER A 228 14.16 3.05 -4.39
C SER A 228 13.44 2.02 -3.55
N MET A 229 13.16 0.84 -4.12
CA MET A 229 12.57 -0.27 -3.37
C MET A 229 13.65 -1.17 -2.77
N GLY A 230 13.50 -1.47 -1.48
CA GLY A 230 14.29 -2.44 -0.72
C GLY A 230 13.78 -3.87 -0.87
N ASP A 231 14.07 -4.72 0.11
CA ASP A 231 13.54 -6.07 0.20
C ASP A 231 12.05 -6.03 0.54
N SER A 232 11.23 -6.76 -0.20
CA SER A 232 9.77 -6.61 -0.13
C SER A 232 9.09 -7.91 -0.53
N THR A 233 7.91 -8.16 0.03
CA THR A 233 7.17 -9.40 -0.12
C THR A 233 5.69 -9.16 -0.36
N VAL A 234 5.05 -10.11 -1.03
CA VAL A 234 3.61 -10.31 -1.03
C VAL A 234 3.34 -11.71 -0.49
N GLY A 235 2.53 -11.79 0.57
CA GLY A 235 2.51 -12.91 1.50
C GLY A 235 3.93 -13.24 1.97
N THR A 236 4.30 -14.52 1.88
CA THR A 236 5.65 -14.99 2.25
C THR A 236 6.66 -14.95 1.09
N THR A 237 6.29 -14.41 -0.07
CA THR A 237 7.09 -14.50 -1.30
C THR A 237 7.69 -13.16 -1.67
N ALA A 238 9.00 -13.13 -1.96
CA ALA A 238 9.67 -11.91 -2.41
C ALA A 238 9.14 -11.43 -3.77
N ILE A 239 8.94 -10.12 -3.90
CA ILE A 239 8.59 -9.49 -5.17
C ILE A 239 9.83 -9.34 -6.07
N THR A 240 9.60 -9.24 -7.38
CA THR A 240 10.62 -9.09 -8.43
C THR A 240 10.32 -7.90 -9.33
N ASN A 241 11.21 -7.57 -10.28
CA ASN A 241 11.03 -6.45 -11.23
C ASN A 241 10.65 -5.11 -10.55
N LYS A 242 11.28 -4.82 -9.40
CA LYS A 242 11.05 -3.60 -8.64
C LYS A 242 11.54 -2.41 -9.44
N VAL A 243 10.66 -1.47 -9.75
CA VAL A 243 10.99 -0.25 -10.49
C VAL A 243 10.34 0.92 -9.79
N VAL A 244 11.14 1.96 -9.54
CA VAL A 244 10.69 3.29 -9.12
C VAL A 244 11.21 4.28 -10.12
N THR A 245 10.35 5.19 -10.57
CA THR A 245 10.70 6.23 -11.54
C THR A 245 10.15 7.56 -11.10
N TRP A 246 10.99 8.60 -11.17
CA TRP A 246 10.55 9.97 -10.94
C TRP A 246 9.44 10.34 -11.94
N ALA A 247 8.34 10.90 -11.44
CA ALA A 247 7.21 11.33 -12.27
C ALA A 247 7.15 12.85 -12.38
N SER A 248 7.15 13.54 -11.24
CA SER A 248 7.08 15.00 -11.17
C SER A 248 7.49 15.51 -9.80
N GLU A 249 7.89 16.77 -9.72
CA GLU A 249 8.14 17.45 -8.47
C GLU A 249 7.88 18.96 -8.60
N SER A 250 7.53 19.56 -7.47
CA SER A 250 7.25 20.98 -7.26
C SER A 250 7.66 21.36 -5.84
N ASP A 251 7.63 22.66 -5.54
CA ASP A 251 7.93 23.18 -4.20
C ASP A 251 7.03 22.57 -3.10
N THR A 252 5.85 22.02 -3.44
CA THR A 252 4.89 21.47 -2.47
C THR A 252 4.72 19.95 -2.53
N SER A 253 5.23 19.27 -3.57
CA SER A 253 4.99 17.83 -3.73
C SER A 253 5.96 17.17 -4.70
N ALA A 254 6.32 15.91 -4.42
CA ALA A 254 7.07 15.03 -5.32
C ALA A 254 6.31 13.71 -5.53
N VAL A 255 6.31 13.19 -6.77
CA VAL A 255 5.58 11.98 -7.16
C VAL A 255 6.52 11.01 -7.88
N PHE A 256 6.47 9.75 -7.48
CA PHE A 256 7.21 8.64 -8.07
C PHE A 256 6.25 7.55 -8.52
N ASN A 257 6.37 7.10 -9.76
CA ASN A 257 5.66 5.92 -10.25
C ASN A 257 6.41 4.66 -9.80
N LEU A 258 5.67 3.65 -9.37
CA LEU A 258 6.23 2.36 -8.97
C LEU A 258 5.60 1.22 -9.76
N SER A 259 6.38 0.16 -9.96
CA SER A 259 5.88 -1.13 -10.41
C SER A 259 6.70 -2.27 -9.85
N PHE A 260 6.05 -3.40 -9.57
CA PHE A 260 6.72 -4.62 -9.16
C PHE A 260 5.89 -5.84 -9.57
N THR A 261 6.57 -6.98 -9.72
CA THR A 261 5.94 -8.25 -10.04
C THR A 261 5.89 -9.13 -8.80
N TYR A 262 4.71 -9.66 -8.49
CA TYR A 262 4.49 -10.58 -7.37
C TYR A 262 3.83 -11.88 -7.84
N VAL A 263 3.92 -12.92 -7.01
CA VAL A 263 3.18 -14.17 -7.26
C VAL A 263 1.75 -13.94 -6.80
N SER A 264 0.84 -13.75 -7.75
CA SER A 264 -0.58 -13.90 -7.46
C SER A 264 -0.86 -15.40 -7.42
N ASN A 265 -1.51 -15.91 -6.37
CA ASN A 265 -2.02 -17.28 -6.41
C ASN A 265 -3.25 -17.36 -7.33
N ASN A 266 -3.19 -16.79 -8.53
CA ASN A 266 -4.11 -17.08 -9.61
C ASN A 266 -4.27 -18.61 -9.69
N PRO A 267 -5.45 -19.15 -10.05
CA PRO A 267 -5.68 -20.58 -10.21
C PRO A 267 -4.57 -21.36 -10.95
N THR A 268 -3.74 -20.68 -11.76
CA THR A 268 -2.41 -21.16 -12.14
C THR A 268 -1.36 -20.91 -11.04
N LEU A 269 -1.04 -21.93 -10.23
CA LEU A 269 0.04 -21.86 -9.21
C LEU A 269 1.35 -21.28 -9.77
N GLY A 270 1.80 -20.15 -9.21
CA GLY A 270 3.02 -19.44 -9.62
C GLY A 270 2.82 -18.38 -10.69
N ALA A 271 1.57 -18.02 -11.03
CA ALA A 271 1.30 -16.89 -11.91
C ALA A 271 1.86 -15.58 -11.36
N LEU A 272 2.53 -14.84 -12.25
CA LEU A 272 3.11 -13.55 -11.93
C LEU A 272 2.14 -12.44 -12.34
N THR A 273 1.85 -11.54 -11.41
CA THR A 273 1.04 -10.34 -11.64
C THR A 273 1.90 -9.11 -11.40
N ASN A 274 1.68 -8.07 -12.19
CA ASN A 274 2.39 -6.80 -12.07
C ASN A 274 1.50 -5.79 -11.34
N ALA A 275 1.94 -5.33 -10.18
CA ALA A 275 1.35 -4.19 -9.49
C ALA A 275 1.99 -2.90 -10.00
N THR A 276 1.19 -1.84 -10.07
CA THR A 276 1.65 -0.48 -10.36
C THR A 276 1.05 0.48 -9.35
N GLY A 277 1.62 1.67 -9.20
CA GLY A 277 1.11 2.67 -8.28
C GLY A 277 1.93 3.95 -8.29
N THR A 278 1.68 4.79 -7.28
CA THR A 278 2.42 6.02 -7.02
C THR A 278 2.80 6.14 -5.55
N MET A 279 3.97 6.70 -5.30
CA MET A 279 4.38 7.24 -4.01
C MET A 279 4.44 8.75 -4.12
N THR A 280 3.64 9.44 -3.33
CA THR A 280 3.51 10.90 -3.36
C THR A 280 3.96 11.47 -2.03
N PHE A 281 4.93 12.39 -2.06
CA PHE A 281 5.35 13.18 -0.91
C PHE A 281 4.63 14.53 -0.96
N ASP A 282 3.97 14.90 0.12
CA ASP A 282 3.42 16.24 0.36
C ASP A 282 4.42 16.98 1.26
N LYS A 283 5.14 17.93 0.65
CA LYS A 283 6.21 18.70 1.31
C LYS A 283 5.66 19.75 2.28
N VAL A 284 4.35 20.03 2.25
CA VAL A 284 3.71 21.03 3.12
C VAL A 284 3.07 20.35 4.32
N ALA A 285 2.47 19.18 4.11
CA ALA A 285 1.85 18.39 5.17
C ALA A 285 2.83 17.45 5.89
N ASP A 286 4.09 17.37 5.44
CA ASP A 286 5.11 16.46 5.96
C ASP A 286 4.70 14.98 5.90
N THR A 287 4.04 14.60 4.81
CA THR A 287 3.52 13.23 4.63
C THR A 287 3.99 12.59 3.35
N TYR A 288 3.93 11.26 3.32
CA TYR A 288 4.00 10.48 2.09
C TYR A 288 2.78 9.55 1.99
N THR A 289 2.31 9.31 0.77
CA THR A 289 1.19 8.42 0.48
C THR A 289 1.59 7.40 -0.56
N LEU A 290 1.45 6.11 -0.23
CA LEU A 290 1.51 5.02 -1.19
C LEU A 290 0.08 4.69 -1.67
N SER A 291 -0.12 4.66 -2.98
CA SER A 291 -1.36 4.22 -3.61
C SER A 291 -1.03 3.27 -4.75
N LEU A 292 -1.52 2.03 -4.68
CA LEU A 292 -1.45 1.08 -5.79
C LEU A 292 -2.64 1.30 -6.74
N ALA A 293 -2.45 1.07 -8.04
CA ALA A 293 -3.51 1.24 -9.03
C ALA A 293 -4.67 0.25 -8.84
N ASP A 294 -4.36 -0.93 -8.31
CA ASP A 294 -5.29 -2.01 -8.01
C ASP A 294 -4.87 -2.67 -6.69
N ASP A 295 -5.82 -3.33 -6.02
CA ASP A 295 -5.57 -4.17 -4.86
C ASP A 295 -4.59 -5.30 -5.18
N ILE A 296 -3.80 -5.70 -4.17
CA ILE A 296 -2.97 -6.90 -4.27
C ILE A 296 -3.86 -8.13 -4.23
N ASP A 297 -4.10 -8.70 -5.40
CA ASP A 297 -4.98 -9.86 -5.56
C ASP A 297 -4.21 -11.18 -5.46
N SER A 298 -4.74 -12.11 -4.66
CA SER A 298 -4.35 -13.52 -4.64
C SER A 298 -5.61 -14.39 -4.48
N PHE A 299 -5.48 -15.70 -4.68
CA PHE A 299 -6.58 -16.62 -4.47
C PHE A 299 -6.19 -17.75 -3.53
N SER A 300 -7.17 -18.21 -2.78
CA SER A 300 -7.08 -19.43 -2.01
C SER A 300 -8.16 -20.40 -2.50
N ILE A 301 -7.85 -21.69 -2.48
CA ILE A 301 -8.84 -22.71 -2.81
C ILE A 301 -9.23 -23.40 -1.52
N LEU A 302 -10.43 -23.09 -1.04
CA LEU A 302 -11.04 -23.78 0.09
C LEU A 302 -11.58 -25.12 -0.39
N LYS A 303 -11.38 -26.18 0.40
CA LYS A 303 -11.65 -27.56 -0.02
C LYS A 303 -12.49 -28.29 1.00
N THR A 304 -13.45 -29.09 0.55
CA THR A 304 -14.18 -30.00 1.45
C THR A 304 -13.26 -31.02 2.13
N SER A 305 -12.22 -31.48 1.44
CA SER A 305 -11.22 -32.41 1.98
C SER A 305 -10.39 -31.82 3.13
N ALA A 306 -10.33 -30.49 3.24
CA ALA A 306 -9.66 -29.75 4.30
C ALA A 306 -10.62 -29.01 5.24
N ALA A 307 -11.93 -29.31 5.18
CA ALA A 307 -12.94 -28.65 6.00
C ALA A 307 -12.65 -28.79 7.50
N GLN A 308 -12.89 -27.73 8.26
CA GLN A 308 -12.76 -27.71 9.72
C GLN A 308 -13.81 -28.61 10.41
N GLY A 309 -14.93 -28.89 9.72
CA GLY A 309 -15.94 -29.82 10.17
C GLY A 309 -17.20 -29.84 9.30
N PHE A 310 -18.01 -30.87 9.47
CA PHE A 310 -19.31 -31.06 8.84
C PHE A 310 -20.37 -31.24 9.92
N THR A 311 -21.50 -30.53 9.82
CA THR A 311 -22.59 -30.63 10.79
C THR A 311 -23.92 -30.83 10.07
N GLY A 312 -24.64 -31.91 10.41
CA GLY A 312 -25.96 -32.20 9.86
C GLY A 312 -27.08 -31.50 10.63
N TYR A 313 -28.14 -31.08 9.93
CA TYR A 313 -29.32 -30.42 10.48
C TYR A 313 -30.61 -30.96 9.85
N ASN A 314 -31.71 -30.87 10.59
CA ASN A 314 -33.05 -30.91 9.98
C ASN A 314 -33.33 -29.59 9.25
N ILE A 315 -34.16 -29.63 8.20
CA ILE A 315 -34.61 -28.42 7.49
C ILE A 315 -35.26 -27.43 8.50
N GLY A 316 -34.82 -26.18 8.46
CA GLY A 316 -35.22 -25.09 9.36
C GLY A 316 -34.67 -25.20 10.80
N GLY A 317 -33.83 -26.20 11.10
CA GLY A 317 -33.33 -26.48 12.45
C GLY A 317 -31.92 -25.94 12.71
N THR A 318 -31.64 -25.60 13.97
CA THR A 318 -30.30 -25.17 14.45
C THR A 318 -29.60 -26.22 15.32
N THR A 319 -30.28 -27.34 15.62
CA THR A 319 -29.73 -28.41 16.46
C THR A 319 -29.08 -29.48 15.60
N PRO A 320 -27.80 -29.84 15.85
CA PRO A 320 -27.11 -30.89 15.10
C PRO A 320 -27.80 -32.25 15.19
N ILE A 321 -27.79 -32.98 14.08
CA ILE A 321 -28.19 -34.39 13.98
C ILE A 321 -27.09 -35.20 13.28
N ASN A 322 -27.03 -36.50 13.57
CA ASN A 322 -25.90 -37.37 13.20
C ASN A 322 -26.31 -38.60 12.38
N GLN A 323 -27.57 -38.70 11.95
CA GLN A 323 -28.05 -39.77 11.08
C GLN A 323 -28.87 -39.17 9.95
N GLN A 324 -28.47 -39.46 8.71
CA GLN A 324 -29.18 -39.11 7.47
C GLN A 324 -29.76 -37.68 7.48
N PRO A 325 -28.90 -36.66 7.67
CA PRO A 325 -29.39 -35.28 7.69
C PRO A 325 -29.89 -34.85 6.30
N PRO A 326 -31.05 -34.18 6.18
CA PRO A 326 -31.48 -33.56 4.93
C PRO A 326 -30.58 -32.38 4.51
N VAL A 327 -29.90 -31.77 5.47
CA VAL A 327 -28.97 -30.64 5.24
C VAL A 327 -27.65 -30.92 5.97
N SER A 328 -26.52 -30.76 5.30
CA SER A 328 -25.19 -30.79 5.92
C SER A 328 -24.46 -29.48 5.66
N VAL A 329 -23.86 -28.87 6.67
CA VAL A 329 -23.06 -27.65 6.52
C VAL A 329 -21.59 -27.97 6.74
N ALA A 330 -20.76 -27.69 5.75
CA ALA A 330 -19.30 -27.74 5.87
C ALA A 330 -18.77 -26.35 6.26
N LYS A 331 -17.93 -26.29 7.30
CA LYS A 331 -17.15 -25.09 7.63
C LYS A 331 -15.78 -25.20 6.96
N LEU A 332 -15.53 -24.39 5.93
CA LEU A 332 -14.26 -24.43 5.19
C LEU A 332 -13.27 -23.37 5.71
N ALA A 333 -13.76 -22.17 6.00
CA ALA A 333 -13.04 -21.08 6.66
C ALA A 333 -13.90 -20.48 7.79
N ASP A 334 -13.38 -19.49 8.52
CA ASP A 334 -14.17 -18.78 9.53
C ASP A 334 -15.34 -17.99 8.93
N ASP A 335 -15.20 -17.60 7.67
CA ASP A 335 -16.10 -16.78 6.88
C ASP A 335 -16.54 -17.47 5.57
N PHE A 336 -16.41 -18.80 5.48
CA PHE A 336 -16.88 -19.56 4.31
C PHE A 336 -17.45 -20.93 4.70
N PHE A 337 -18.76 -21.05 4.53
CA PHE A 337 -19.56 -22.24 4.80
C PHE A 337 -20.28 -22.67 3.53
N VAL A 338 -20.40 -23.98 3.35
CA VAL A 338 -21.17 -24.56 2.24
C VAL A 338 -22.29 -25.40 2.82
N GLN A 339 -23.53 -25.04 2.53
CA GLN A 339 -24.72 -25.83 2.86
C GLN A 339 -25.01 -26.79 1.71
N PHE A 340 -25.13 -28.07 2.03
CA PHE A 340 -25.49 -29.14 1.10
C PHE A 340 -26.91 -29.61 1.40
N SER A 341 -27.75 -29.61 0.38
CA SER A 341 -29.12 -30.13 0.41
C SER A 341 -29.28 -31.21 -0.66
N GLY A 342 -30.03 -32.27 -0.36
CA GLY A 342 -30.22 -33.40 -1.25
C GLY A 342 -31.66 -33.51 -1.70
N PHE A 343 -31.86 -33.77 -2.99
CA PHE A 343 -33.17 -34.08 -3.56
C PHE A 343 -33.07 -35.40 -4.30
N ALA A 344 -34.04 -36.29 -4.08
CA ALA A 344 -34.11 -37.57 -4.75
C ALA A 344 -35.55 -37.92 -5.12
N GLU A 345 -35.73 -38.62 -6.22
CA GLU A 345 -37.03 -39.15 -6.61
C GLU A 345 -37.61 -40.13 -5.58
N GLN A 346 -38.94 -40.15 -5.44
CA GLN A 346 -39.64 -41.16 -4.62
C GLN A 346 -40.16 -42.32 -5.47
N GLY A 347 -39.62 -43.53 -5.22
CA GLY A 347 -40.02 -44.77 -5.90
C GLY A 347 -39.23 -45.04 -7.19
N SER A 348 -39.65 -46.04 -7.98
CA SER A 348 -38.93 -46.46 -9.19
C SER A 348 -39.23 -45.61 -10.44
N GLY A 349 -39.31 -44.28 -10.29
CA GLY A 349 -39.30 -43.25 -11.34
C GLY A 349 -40.13 -43.51 -12.62
N THR A 350 -41.44 -43.20 -12.61
CA THR A 350 -42.17 -42.99 -13.88
C THR A 350 -43.14 -41.81 -13.79
N GLY A 351 -43.00 -40.83 -14.69
CA GLY A 351 -43.96 -39.75 -14.88
C GLY A 351 -43.79 -38.59 -13.91
N ALA A 352 -44.83 -38.28 -13.11
CA ALA A 352 -44.88 -37.07 -12.27
C ALA A 352 -43.93 -37.07 -11.05
N ASN A 353 -43.17 -38.15 -10.85
CA ASN A 353 -42.18 -38.27 -9.78
C ASN A 353 -40.75 -38.01 -10.27
N ASN A 354 -40.57 -37.75 -11.57
CA ASN A 354 -39.26 -37.47 -12.13
C ASN A 354 -38.71 -36.14 -11.59
N ILE A 355 -37.39 -35.94 -11.60
CA ILE A 355 -36.80 -34.61 -11.37
C ILE A 355 -37.41 -33.58 -12.33
N MET A 356 -37.66 -32.37 -11.84
CA MET A 356 -38.27 -31.28 -12.60
C MET A 356 -37.43 -30.02 -12.53
N ALA A 357 -37.40 -29.25 -13.61
CA ALA A 357 -36.84 -27.90 -13.62
C ALA A 357 -37.97 -26.88 -13.52
N GLY A 358 -37.87 -25.93 -12.57
CA GLY A 358 -38.91 -24.90 -12.40
C GLY A 358 -40.33 -25.46 -12.14
N GLY A 359 -40.45 -26.70 -11.67
CA GLY A 359 -41.71 -27.41 -11.46
C GLY A 359 -42.35 -27.99 -12.74
N ASN A 360 -41.61 -28.09 -13.84
CA ASN A 360 -42.09 -28.71 -15.08
C ASN A 360 -40.96 -29.54 -15.78
N ASN A 361 -41.24 -30.11 -16.96
CA ASN A 361 -40.31 -30.98 -17.70
C ASN A 361 -39.52 -30.22 -18.81
N ALA A 362 -39.30 -28.92 -18.63
CA ALA A 362 -38.57 -28.07 -19.55
C ALA A 362 -37.75 -27.04 -18.77
N PHE A 363 -36.43 -27.21 -18.76
CA PHE A 363 -35.51 -26.27 -18.14
C PHE A 363 -35.41 -24.98 -18.95
N VAL A 364 -35.57 -23.86 -18.26
CA VAL A 364 -35.30 -22.52 -18.76
C VAL A 364 -34.17 -21.91 -17.94
N PRO A 365 -33.21 -21.17 -18.55
CA PRO A 365 -32.21 -20.42 -17.79
C PRO A 365 -32.85 -19.55 -16.70
N GLY A 366 -32.33 -19.62 -15.47
CA GLY A 366 -32.94 -19.03 -14.28
C GLY A 366 -33.67 -20.04 -13.38
N GLU A 367 -33.89 -21.27 -13.83
CA GLU A 367 -34.51 -22.34 -13.03
C GLU A 367 -33.46 -23.22 -12.34
N LEU A 368 -33.93 -23.99 -11.35
CA LEU A 368 -33.19 -25.05 -10.66
C LEU A 368 -33.93 -26.38 -10.85
N PHE A 369 -33.18 -27.49 -10.78
CA PHE A 369 -33.74 -28.83 -10.70
C PHE A 369 -34.23 -29.11 -9.28
N SER A 370 -35.32 -29.86 -9.19
CA SER A 370 -36.02 -30.13 -7.94
C SER A 370 -36.64 -31.52 -7.93
N ALA A 371 -36.66 -32.12 -6.74
CA ALA A 371 -37.36 -33.37 -6.44
C ALA A 371 -37.78 -33.38 -4.97
N ALA A 372 -38.22 -34.53 -4.44
CA ALA A 372 -38.50 -34.65 -3.01
C ALA A 372 -37.20 -34.53 -2.21
N THR A 373 -37.26 -33.87 -1.05
CA THR A 373 -36.10 -33.74 -0.15
C THR A 373 -35.61 -35.12 0.28
N SER A 374 -34.30 -35.33 0.21
CA SER A 374 -33.58 -36.53 0.64
C SER A 374 -32.45 -36.16 1.59
N TRP A 375 -31.83 -37.16 2.19
CA TRP A 375 -30.66 -36.96 3.04
C TRP A 375 -29.38 -36.85 2.20
N VAL A 376 -28.38 -36.12 2.72
CA VAL A 376 -27.05 -35.99 2.11
C VAL A 376 -26.00 -36.69 2.95
N SER A 377 -25.00 -37.26 2.29
CA SER A 377 -23.78 -37.77 2.92
C SER A 377 -22.63 -36.87 2.49
N VAL A 378 -22.10 -36.06 3.40
CA VAL A 378 -21.00 -35.13 3.07
C VAL A 378 -19.90 -35.24 4.11
N SER A 379 -18.68 -35.43 3.63
CA SER A 379 -17.45 -35.58 4.39
C SER A 379 -16.27 -35.04 3.58
N GLY A 380 -15.06 -35.05 4.16
CA GLY A 380 -13.85 -34.70 3.43
C GLY A 380 -13.40 -35.70 2.35
N THR A 381 -14.16 -36.78 2.11
CA THR A 381 -13.81 -37.83 1.14
C THR A 381 -14.98 -38.28 0.26
N ALA A 382 -16.19 -37.77 0.51
CA ALA A 382 -17.40 -38.17 -0.18
C ALA A 382 -18.47 -37.09 -0.03
N ALA A 383 -19.13 -36.74 -1.13
CA ALA A 383 -20.37 -35.98 -1.17
C ALA A 383 -21.38 -36.70 -2.07
N GLY A 384 -22.52 -37.11 -1.51
CA GLY A 384 -23.61 -37.77 -2.23
C GLY A 384 -25.01 -37.46 -1.68
N VAL A 385 -26.02 -37.90 -2.42
CA VAL A 385 -27.44 -37.80 -2.07
C VAL A 385 -27.97 -39.21 -1.87
N ALA A 386 -28.77 -39.43 -0.83
CA ALA A 386 -29.29 -40.75 -0.46
C ALA A 386 -28.21 -41.87 -0.35
N GLY A 387 -26.94 -41.48 -0.21
CA GLY A 387 -25.75 -42.33 -0.32
C GLY A 387 -24.49 -41.48 -0.39
N ASP A 388 -23.35 -42.13 -0.65
CA ASP A 388 -22.04 -41.47 -0.83
C ASP A 388 -21.75 -41.13 -2.31
N THR A 389 -22.74 -41.30 -3.19
CA THR A 389 -22.69 -41.07 -4.63
C THR A 389 -23.82 -40.16 -5.06
N ILE A 390 -23.76 -39.65 -6.29
CA ILE A 390 -24.89 -39.04 -6.99
C ILE A 390 -25.22 -39.96 -8.17
N GLN A 391 -26.49 -40.33 -8.31
CA GLN A 391 -26.99 -41.20 -9.37
C GLN A 391 -28.21 -40.58 -10.07
N GLN A 392 -28.70 -41.23 -11.13
CA GLN A 392 -29.98 -40.88 -11.75
C GLN A 392 -31.10 -40.74 -10.70
N GLY A 393 -31.91 -39.69 -10.82
CA GLY A 393 -32.95 -39.36 -9.85
C GLY A 393 -32.51 -38.40 -8.75
N GLU A 394 -31.24 -37.99 -8.71
CA GLU A 394 -30.69 -37.22 -7.60
C GLU A 394 -30.12 -35.86 -8.03
N VAL A 395 -30.37 -34.85 -7.19
CA VAL A 395 -29.82 -33.51 -7.33
C VAL A 395 -29.17 -33.15 -6.00
N MET A 396 -27.87 -32.86 -6.03
CA MET A 396 -27.18 -32.22 -4.93
C MET A 396 -27.20 -30.71 -5.13
N ASP A 397 -27.64 -29.98 -4.13
CA ASP A 397 -27.74 -28.52 -4.15
C ASP A 397 -26.83 -27.91 -3.09
N LEU A 398 -26.06 -26.91 -3.49
CA LEU A 398 -25.07 -26.21 -2.68
C LEU A 398 -25.36 -24.72 -2.66
N ASP A 399 -25.23 -24.11 -1.49
CA ASP A 399 -25.32 -22.66 -1.27
C ASP A 399 -24.18 -22.19 -0.34
N PHE A 400 -23.60 -21.03 -0.64
CA PHE A 400 -22.41 -20.53 0.06
C PHE A 400 -22.74 -19.39 1.03
N PHE A 401 -22.16 -19.43 2.22
CA PHE A 401 -22.45 -18.46 3.29
C PHE A 401 -21.21 -18.01 4.03
N THR A 402 -21.19 -16.76 4.46
CA THR A 402 -20.16 -16.19 5.34
C THR A 402 -20.34 -16.56 6.81
N ALA A 403 -21.51 -17.08 7.18
CA ALA A 403 -21.80 -17.62 8.50
C ALA A 403 -22.65 -18.89 8.37
N SER A 404 -22.60 -19.80 9.34
CA SER A 404 -23.39 -21.03 9.30
C SER A 404 -24.89 -20.75 9.17
N PRO A 405 -25.56 -21.17 8.07
CA PRO A 405 -27.01 -21.04 7.92
C PRO A 405 -27.78 -22.11 8.72
N PHE A 406 -27.06 -23.03 9.38
CA PHE A 406 -27.63 -24.23 9.99
C PHE A 406 -28.48 -25.01 8.95
N GLY A 407 -29.67 -25.47 9.33
CA GLY A 407 -30.61 -26.12 8.43
C GLY A 407 -31.56 -25.17 7.68
N ASP A 408 -31.38 -23.84 7.75
CA ASP A 408 -32.24 -22.90 7.02
C ASP A 408 -31.90 -22.92 5.52
N THR A 409 -32.73 -23.56 4.72
CA THR A 409 -32.61 -23.66 3.26
C THR A 409 -33.33 -22.52 2.53
N THR A 410 -33.83 -21.52 3.27
CA THR A 410 -34.48 -20.32 2.71
C THR A 410 -33.62 -19.07 2.82
N ALA A 411 -32.50 -19.16 3.56
CA ALA A 411 -31.53 -18.09 3.66
C ALA A 411 -30.88 -17.81 2.30
N ALA A 412 -30.77 -16.53 1.93
CA ALA A 412 -30.04 -16.14 0.73
C ALA A 412 -28.53 -16.39 0.93
N PRO A 413 -27.82 -16.96 -0.05
CA PRO A 413 -26.37 -17.09 -0.01
C PRO A 413 -25.69 -15.76 0.28
N THR A 414 -24.60 -15.79 1.05
CA THR A 414 -23.85 -14.59 1.44
C THR A 414 -22.35 -14.66 1.12
N ALA A 415 -21.87 -15.79 0.62
CA ALA A 415 -20.50 -15.94 0.15
C ALA A 415 -20.47 -16.25 -1.35
N THR A 416 -19.35 -15.95 -2.00
CA THR A 416 -19.16 -16.12 -3.43
C THR A 416 -17.81 -16.76 -3.76
N SER A 417 -17.69 -17.33 -4.95
CA SER A 417 -16.47 -17.94 -5.47
C SER A 417 -16.27 -17.55 -6.93
N LYS A 418 -15.03 -17.22 -7.33
CA LYS A 418 -14.72 -16.86 -8.74
C LYS A 418 -14.66 -18.08 -9.66
N GLY A 419 -14.48 -19.27 -9.09
CA GLY A 419 -14.42 -20.53 -9.82
C GLY A 419 -14.49 -21.72 -8.88
N ILE A 420 -14.88 -22.87 -9.40
CA ILE A 420 -15.05 -24.10 -8.61
C ILE A 420 -14.32 -25.26 -9.28
N TYR A 421 -13.95 -26.27 -8.49
CA TYR A 421 -13.66 -27.58 -9.04
C TYR A 421 -14.49 -28.66 -8.35
N VAL A 422 -14.80 -29.71 -9.10
CA VAL A 422 -15.40 -30.94 -8.60
C VAL A 422 -14.46 -32.09 -8.93
N LYS A 423 -13.98 -32.80 -7.89
CA LYS A 423 -13.14 -33.98 -8.04
C LYS A 423 -13.97 -35.24 -7.85
N PHE A 424 -13.83 -36.18 -8.77
CA PHE A 424 -14.51 -37.46 -8.78
C PHE A 424 -13.56 -38.63 -8.59
N ASP A 425 -14.07 -39.71 -8.01
CA ASP A 425 -13.43 -41.04 -7.92
C ASP A 425 -14.16 -42.00 -8.84
N GLY A 426 -13.48 -42.48 -9.88
CA GLY A 426 -14.00 -43.46 -10.83
C GLY A 426 -14.92 -42.90 -11.93
N ILE A 427 -14.58 -41.75 -12.53
CA ILE A 427 -15.43 -40.97 -13.48
C ILE A 427 -15.55 -41.53 -14.91
N GLY A 428 -14.98 -42.71 -15.19
CA GLY A 428 -15.12 -43.47 -16.44
C GLY A 428 -15.29 -42.63 -17.72
N SER A 429 -16.47 -42.72 -18.34
CA SER A 429 -16.88 -41.93 -19.52
C SER A 429 -18.21 -41.22 -19.23
N GLU A 430 -18.32 -40.67 -18.02
CA GLU A 430 -19.57 -40.13 -17.51
C GLU A 430 -19.75 -38.64 -17.84
N ASP A 431 -20.95 -38.27 -18.24
CA ASP A 431 -21.37 -36.87 -18.44
C ASP A 431 -22.05 -36.33 -17.19
N LEU A 432 -22.03 -35.00 -17.00
CA LEU A 432 -22.79 -34.38 -15.92
C LEU A 432 -23.27 -32.97 -16.24
N ILE A 433 -24.19 -32.49 -15.42
CA ILE A 433 -24.67 -31.12 -15.46
C ILE A 433 -24.36 -30.43 -14.14
N LEU A 434 -23.78 -29.24 -14.28
CA LEU A 434 -23.58 -28.30 -13.20
C LEU A 434 -24.52 -27.12 -13.41
N VAL A 435 -25.41 -26.82 -12.46
CA VAL A 435 -26.21 -25.58 -12.51
C VAL A 435 -25.61 -24.57 -11.57
N LEU A 436 -24.91 -23.58 -12.12
CA LEU A 436 -24.31 -22.50 -11.34
C LEU A 436 -25.40 -21.53 -10.89
N LYS A 437 -25.41 -21.18 -9.60
CA LYS A 437 -26.16 -20.06 -9.05
C LYS A 437 -25.22 -18.86 -9.03
N LEU A 438 -25.56 -17.80 -9.75
CA LEU A 438 -24.65 -16.68 -10.03
C LEU A 438 -25.22 -15.37 -9.49
N ILE A 439 -24.34 -14.47 -9.05
CA ILE A 439 -24.66 -13.10 -8.62
C ILE A 439 -23.71 -12.11 -9.28
N ASP A 440 -24.25 -11.03 -9.83
CA ASP A 440 -23.44 -9.90 -10.31
C ASP A 440 -23.14 -8.98 -9.12
N PRO A 441 -21.87 -8.78 -8.73
CA PRO A 441 -21.52 -7.92 -7.60
C PRO A 441 -21.82 -6.43 -7.86
N ASP A 442 -21.96 -6.01 -9.12
CA ASP A 442 -22.16 -4.61 -9.47
C ASP A 442 -23.63 -4.17 -9.24
N ASP A 443 -24.60 -5.06 -9.44
CA ASP A 443 -26.03 -4.74 -9.34
C ASP A 443 -26.88 -5.73 -8.51
N ASN A 444 -26.26 -6.78 -7.95
CA ASN A 444 -26.89 -7.88 -7.21
C ASN A 444 -27.91 -8.71 -8.02
N SER A 445 -27.85 -8.68 -9.36
CA SER A 445 -28.70 -9.52 -10.20
C SER A 445 -28.34 -11.00 -10.05
N LEU A 446 -29.36 -11.85 -9.94
CA LEU A 446 -29.21 -13.30 -9.77
C LEU A 446 -29.64 -14.03 -11.04
N ILE A 447 -28.81 -14.95 -11.50
CA ILE A 447 -29.13 -15.85 -12.63
C ILE A 447 -28.71 -17.29 -12.30
N THR A 448 -29.19 -18.25 -13.10
CA THR A 448 -28.63 -19.60 -13.13
C THR A 448 -28.12 -19.94 -14.52
N ARG A 449 -27.05 -20.74 -14.58
CA ARG A 449 -26.50 -21.29 -15.84
C ARG A 449 -26.30 -22.78 -15.70
N ALA A 450 -27.00 -23.56 -16.52
CA ALA A 450 -26.66 -24.96 -16.72
C ALA A 450 -25.40 -25.06 -17.58
N ILE A 451 -24.39 -25.73 -17.06
CA ILE A 451 -23.15 -26.09 -17.74
C ILE A 451 -23.23 -27.60 -17.99
N ILE A 452 -23.15 -27.98 -19.26
CA ILE A 452 -23.03 -29.35 -19.69
C ILE A 452 -21.54 -29.67 -19.71
N VAL A 453 -21.17 -30.71 -18.98
CA VAL A 453 -19.81 -31.24 -18.94
C VAL A 453 -19.85 -32.56 -19.68
N ASP A 454 -19.24 -32.57 -20.86
CA ASP A 454 -18.98 -33.80 -21.59
C ASP A 454 -17.88 -34.58 -20.85
N SER A 455 -17.95 -35.91 -20.85
CA SER A 455 -16.91 -36.81 -20.36
C SER A 455 -15.55 -36.47 -20.97
N GLU A 456 -15.54 -35.97 -22.19
CA GLU A 456 -14.36 -35.45 -22.88
C GLU A 456 -13.80 -34.21 -22.19
N ASP A 457 -14.61 -33.31 -21.65
CA ASP A 457 -14.14 -32.10 -20.95
C ASP A 457 -13.62 -32.37 -19.52
N ILE A 458 -13.73 -33.61 -19.04
CA ILE A 458 -13.24 -34.00 -17.71
C ILE A 458 -11.73 -34.24 -17.76
N ILE A 459 -11.01 -33.58 -16.85
CA ILE A 459 -9.56 -33.70 -16.72
C ILE A 459 -9.22 -35.03 -16.04
N ILE A 460 -8.40 -35.85 -16.70
CA ILE A 460 -7.89 -37.13 -16.19
C ILE A 460 -6.37 -37.13 -16.04
N LYS A 461 -5.80 -38.02 -15.23
CA LYS A 461 -4.36 -38.03 -14.86
C LYS A 461 -3.37 -38.08 -16.03
N ASN A 462 -3.71 -38.77 -17.12
CA ASN A 462 -2.83 -38.92 -18.29
C ASN A 462 -3.59 -38.48 -19.54
N ALA A 463 -3.55 -37.20 -19.88
CA ALA A 463 -3.96 -36.77 -21.23
C ALA A 463 -3.08 -37.52 -22.25
N SER A 464 -3.69 -38.41 -23.02
CA SER A 464 -3.00 -39.17 -24.07
C SER A 464 -2.54 -38.20 -25.15
N THR A 465 -1.28 -38.26 -25.58
CA THR A 465 -0.75 -37.44 -26.70
C THR A 465 -1.23 -37.94 -28.08
N SER A 466 -2.21 -38.84 -28.11
CA SER A 466 -2.77 -39.39 -29.34
C SER A 466 -3.70 -38.38 -30.02
N PRO A 467 -3.76 -38.30 -31.37
CA PRO A 467 -4.54 -37.30 -32.12
C PRO A 467 -6.07 -37.31 -31.92
N ASN A 468 -6.59 -38.16 -31.03
CA ASN A 468 -8.01 -38.36 -30.76
C ASN A 468 -8.30 -38.39 -29.24
N ASN A 469 -7.42 -37.82 -28.42
CA ASN A 469 -7.68 -37.66 -27.00
C ASN A 469 -8.44 -36.35 -26.80
N PHE A 470 -9.75 -36.43 -26.62
CA PHE A 470 -10.61 -35.27 -26.44
C PHE A 470 -10.50 -34.67 -25.03
N HIS A 471 -9.78 -35.31 -24.10
CA HIS A 471 -9.53 -34.77 -22.76
C HIS A 471 -8.57 -33.58 -22.72
N PRO A 472 -8.87 -32.52 -21.94
CA PRO A 472 -8.04 -31.35 -21.78
C PRO A 472 -6.61 -31.66 -21.33
N ILE A 473 -5.64 -30.94 -21.89
CA ILE A 473 -4.24 -30.97 -21.46
C ILE A 473 -4.04 -29.92 -20.36
N ALA A 474 -4.89 -29.96 -19.33
CA ALA A 474 -4.79 -29.10 -18.16
C ALA A 474 -3.85 -29.71 -17.11
N ASN A 475 -3.17 -28.89 -16.32
CA ASN A 475 -2.41 -29.35 -15.15
C ASN A 475 -3.27 -29.17 -13.88
N PRO A 476 -4.06 -30.17 -13.47
CA PRO A 476 -4.96 -30.05 -12.31
C PRO A 476 -4.21 -29.80 -10.99
N ALA A 477 -2.90 -30.08 -10.94
CA ALA A 477 -2.09 -29.79 -9.76
C ALA A 477 -1.99 -28.28 -9.44
N ALA A 478 -2.22 -27.40 -10.42
CA ALA A 478 -2.26 -25.95 -10.19
C ALA A 478 -3.40 -25.54 -9.23
N TYR A 479 -4.48 -26.31 -9.21
CA TYR A 479 -5.62 -26.16 -8.29
C TYR A 479 -5.44 -27.01 -7.01
N GLY A 480 -4.25 -27.57 -6.81
CA GLY A 480 -3.94 -28.54 -5.77
C GLY A 480 -4.76 -29.84 -5.90
N ILE A 481 -5.23 -30.18 -7.11
CA ILE A 481 -5.95 -31.41 -7.38
C ILE A 481 -4.93 -32.49 -7.72
N THR A 482 -4.98 -33.62 -7.00
CA THR A 482 -4.19 -34.80 -7.33
C THR A 482 -5.13 -35.88 -7.84
N LEU A 483 -4.88 -36.34 -9.06
CA LEU A 483 -5.65 -37.41 -9.71
C LEU A 483 -4.88 -38.75 -9.66
N ASP A 484 -5.59 -39.82 -9.36
CA ASP A 484 -5.14 -41.19 -9.60
C ASP A 484 -5.59 -41.71 -10.99
N GLN A 485 -5.45 -43.02 -11.24
CA GLN A 485 -5.67 -43.58 -12.58
C GLN A 485 -7.15 -43.58 -13.00
N ASN A 486 -8.09 -43.46 -12.05
CA ASN A 486 -9.53 -43.51 -12.28
C ASN A 486 -10.26 -42.22 -11.82
N ASP A 487 -9.55 -41.31 -11.13
CA ASP A 487 -10.08 -40.00 -10.79
C ASP A 487 -10.25 -39.10 -12.02
N GLY A 488 -11.20 -38.18 -11.93
CA GLY A 488 -11.25 -37.01 -12.82
C GLY A 488 -11.62 -35.74 -12.08
N ALA A 489 -11.46 -34.61 -12.76
CA ALA A 489 -11.81 -33.31 -12.24
C ALA A 489 -12.45 -32.43 -13.30
N VAL A 490 -13.46 -31.70 -12.86
CA VAL A 490 -14.07 -30.60 -13.62
C VAL A 490 -13.64 -29.31 -12.94
N ILE A 491 -13.17 -28.36 -13.73
CA ILE A 491 -12.79 -27.03 -13.27
C ILE A 491 -13.64 -26.04 -14.06
N VAL A 492 -14.26 -25.09 -13.36
CA VAL A 492 -15.08 -24.04 -13.94
C VAL A 492 -14.55 -22.70 -13.46
N GLU A 493 -13.99 -21.93 -14.38
CA GLU A 493 -13.42 -20.60 -14.14
C GLU A 493 -14.38 -19.49 -14.57
N SER A 494 -14.11 -18.26 -14.13
CA SER A 494 -14.92 -17.08 -14.49
C SER A 494 -15.20 -16.94 -15.98
N ASN A 495 -14.23 -17.27 -16.85
CA ASN A 495 -14.33 -17.20 -18.30
C ASN A 495 -15.07 -18.40 -18.93
N ASP A 496 -15.51 -19.39 -18.14
CA ASP A 496 -16.38 -20.47 -18.59
C ASP A 496 -17.86 -20.13 -18.46
N TYR A 497 -18.21 -19.24 -17.53
CA TYR A 497 -19.58 -18.86 -17.25
C TYR A 497 -19.85 -17.36 -17.33
N ASN A 498 -18.86 -16.51 -17.65
CA ASN A 498 -19.05 -15.11 -18.04
C ASN A 498 -18.72 -14.91 -19.52
N PHE A 499 -19.62 -14.28 -20.26
CA PHE A 499 -19.48 -14.02 -21.69
C PHE A 499 -19.59 -12.53 -22.00
N GLY A 500 -18.69 -11.99 -22.82
CA GLY A 500 -18.67 -10.56 -23.13
C GLY A 500 -18.18 -9.73 -21.95
N ASN A 501 -19.02 -8.80 -21.45
CA ASN A 501 -18.68 -7.89 -20.35
C ASN A 501 -19.36 -8.29 -19.02
N GLU A 502 -19.74 -9.56 -18.89
CA GLU A 502 -20.36 -10.08 -17.66
C GLU A 502 -19.33 -10.25 -16.53
N ASN A 503 -19.76 -10.04 -15.28
CA ASN A 503 -18.92 -10.08 -14.09
C ASN A 503 -19.53 -10.92 -12.96
N TYR A 504 -20.28 -11.97 -13.31
CA TYR A 504 -20.92 -12.83 -12.31
C TYR A 504 -19.90 -13.59 -11.45
N LEU A 505 -20.29 -13.86 -10.21
CA LEU A 505 -19.62 -14.75 -9.24
C LEU A 505 -20.53 -15.92 -8.87
N ILE A 506 -19.95 -17.06 -8.49
CA ILE A 506 -20.70 -18.27 -8.08
C ILE A 506 -21.07 -18.17 -6.60
N GLN A 507 -22.36 -18.22 -6.28
CA GLN A 507 -22.88 -18.24 -4.90
C GLN A 507 -23.48 -19.60 -4.50
N GLY A 508 -23.53 -20.54 -5.44
CA GLY A 508 -23.97 -21.91 -5.21
C GLY A 508 -23.95 -22.75 -6.49
N LEU A 509 -24.29 -24.03 -6.36
CA LEU A 509 -24.15 -25.04 -7.41
C LEU A 509 -25.21 -26.13 -7.26
N GLN A 510 -25.77 -26.63 -8.35
CA GLN A 510 -26.36 -27.96 -8.39
C GLN A 510 -25.51 -28.93 -9.17
N VAL A 511 -25.42 -30.17 -8.70
CA VAL A 511 -24.77 -31.28 -9.39
C VAL A 511 -25.80 -32.37 -9.62
N LEU A 512 -25.95 -32.78 -10.88
CA LEU A 512 -26.78 -33.90 -11.31
C LEU A 512 -26.12 -34.64 -12.47
N VAL A 513 -26.30 -35.95 -12.51
CA VAL A 513 -25.73 -36.84 -13.55
C VAL A 513 -26.73 -37.16 -14.66
N SER A 514 -28.01 -36.87 -14.45
CA SER A 514 -29.07 -37.13 -15.43
C SER A 514 -30.17 -36.08 -15.31
N THR A 515 -30.74 -35.67 -16.44
CA THR A 515 -31.91 -34.79 -16.54
C THR A 515 -33.21 -35.56 -16.68
N GLU A 516 -33.15 -36.89 -16.82
CA GLU A 516 -34.31 -37.81 -16.84
C GLU A 516 -35.45 -37.42 -17.79
N GLY A 517 -35.09 -36.85 -18.94
CA GLY A 517 -36.07 -36.44 -19.95
C GLY A 517 -36.49 -34.98 -19.88
N VAL A 518 -35.97 -34.18 -18.94
CA VAL A 518 -36.18 -32.72 -18.93
C VAL A 518 -35.57 -32.13 -20.20
N THR A 519 -36.38 -31.45 -20.99
CA THR A 519 -35.90 -30.78 -22.22
C THR A 519 -35.29 -29.44 -21.90
N GLY A 520 -34.28 -28.98 -22.64
CA GLY A 520 -33.65 -27.69 -22.40
C GLY A 520 -32.28 -27.64 -23.05
N SER A 521 -31.48 -26.65 -22.66
CA SER A 521 -30.09 -26.52 -23.11
C SER A 521 -29.22 -25.93 -22.01
N GLY A 522 -27.94 -26.30 -22.01
CA GLY A 522 -26.90 -25.73 -21.15
C GLY A 522 -25.68 -25.30 -21.98
N TYR A 523 -24.82 -24.47 -21.41
CA TYR A 523 -23.56 -24.07 -22.01
C TYR A 523 -22.58 -25.24 -22.08
N ASN A 524 -21.88 -25.40 -23.20
CA ASN A 524 -20.86 -26.43 -23.35
C ASN A 524 -19.57 -25.97 -22.66
N LEU A 525 -19.10 -26.74 -21.68
CA LEU A 525 -17.72 -26.59 -21.19
C LEU A 525 -16.74 -27.01 -22.30
N ASN A 526 -15.47 -26.62 -22.19
CA ASN A 526 -14.42 -27.11 -23.11
C ASN A 526 -13.25 -27.81 -22.37
N GLY A 527 -13.39 -27.91 -21.05
CA GLY A 527 -12.45 -28.47 -20.08
C GLY A 527 -11.05 -27.84 -19.99
N ASN A 528 -10.73 -26.85 -20.84
CA ASN A 528 -9.47 -26.13 -20.79
C ASN A 528 -9.47 -25.13 -19.63
N VAL A 529 -8.28 -24.84 -19.11
CA VAL A 529 -8.11 -23.94 -17.96
C VAL A 529 -7.20 -22.76 -18.29
N GLY A 530 -7.31 -21.71 -17.47
CA GLY A 530 -6.59 -20.45 -17.57
C GLY A 530 -7.23 -19.47 -18.56
N VAL A 531 -6.57 -18.32 -18.73
CA VAL A 531 -7.08 -17.20 -19.54
C VAL A 531 -7.36 -17.54 -21.01
N SER A 532 -6.61 -18.49 -21.58
CA SER A 532 -6.79 -18.96 -22.96
C SER A 532 -7.77 -20.13 -23.06
N GLY A 533 -8.29 -20.63 -21.93
CA GLY A 533 -9.20 -21.76 -21.83
C GLY A 533 -10.68 -21.40 -21.92
N ALA A 534 -11.05 -20.14 -22.19
CA ALA A 534 -12.43 -19.68 -22.13
C ALA A 534 -13.41 -20.53 -22.98
N SER A 535 -14.53 -20.93 -22.37
CA SER A 535 -15.63 -21.59 -23.07
C SER A 535 -16.31 -20.66 -24.06
N THR A 536 -16.82 -21.21 -25.18
CA THR A 536 -17.28 -20.41 -26.34
C THR A 536 -18.65 -19.74 -26.15
N GLY A 537 -19.36 -20.03 -25.05
CA GLY A 537 -20.73 -19.59 -24.82
C GLY A 537 -21.78 -20.30 -25.69
N ASN A 538 -21.38 -21.30 -26.48
CA ASN A 538 -22.32 -22.15 -27.22
C ASN A 538 -23.08 -23.07 -26.27
N THR A 539 -24.33 -23.39 -26.60
CA THR A 539 -25.18 -24.29 -25.82
C THR A 539 -25.40 -25.63 -26.52
N LEU A 540 -25.43 -26.72 -25.75
CA LEU A 540 -25.91 -28.03 -26.19
C LEU A 540 -27.31 -28.30 -25.65
N THR A 541 -28.08 -29.14 -26.36
CA THR A 541 -29.43 -29.54 -25.94
C THR A 541 -29.34 -30.69 -24.95
N PHE A 542 -30.21 -30.72 -23.94
CA PHE A 542 -30.38 -31.91 -23.11
C PHE A 542 -30.99 -33.03 -23.94
N SER A 543 -30.23 -34.10 -24.13
CA SER A 543 -30.63 -35.24 -24.95
C SER A 543 -30.09 -36.55 -24.41
N ASN A 544 -30.69 -37.62 -24.89
CA ASN A 544 -30.07 -38.94 -24.93
C ASN A 544 -29.18 -38.99 -26.17
N GLU A 545 -27.95 -39.51 -26.04
CA GLU A 545 -27.00 -39.65 -27.15
C GLU A 545 -27.65 -40.44 -28.30
N SER A 546 -27.60 -39.90 -29.51
CA SER A 546 -28.51 -40.35 -30.57
C SER A 546 -28.00 -41.62 -31.27
N GLY A 547 -28.48 -42.79 -30.83
CA GLY A 547 -28.39 -44.04 -31.61
C GLY A 547 -27.40 -45.09 -31.12
N GLU A 548 -26.74 -44.88 -29.99
CA GLU A 548 -25.92 -45.90 -29.35
C GLU A 548 -26.60 -46.39 -28.07
N GLY A 549 -26.99 -47.66 -28.05
CA GLY A 549 -27.56 -48.25 -26.85
C GLY A 549 -26.50 -48.32 -25.76
N SER A 550 -26.60 -47.47 -24.74
CA SER A 550 -25.99 -47.63 -23.41
C SER A 550 -24.47 -47.94 -23.41
N LYS A 551 -23.66 -46.93 -23.07
CA LYS A 551 -22.41 -47.01 -22.29
C LYS A 551 -21.03 -47.16 -22.97
N SER A 552 -20.76 -46.92 -24.27
CA SER A 552 -19.36 -47.18 -24.71
C SER A 552 -18.79 -46.62 -26.04
N ASN A 553 -19.17 -45.46 -26.56
CA ASN A 553 -18.46 -44.95 -27.76
C ASN A 553 -18.12 -43.45 -27.72
N PRO A 554 -16.84 -43.07 -27.47
CA PRO A 554 -16.41 -41.69 -27.32
C PRO A 554 -16.10 -41.03 -28.68
N VAL A 555 -17.06 -40.92 -29.60
CA VAL A 555 -16.73 -40.66 -31.02
C VAL A 555 -17.25 -39.36 -31.62
N GLU A 556 -18.14 -38.58 -30.99
CA GLU A 556 -18.50 -37.26 -31.55
C GLU A 556 -18.56 -36.16 -30.48
N ALA A 557 -17.50 -35.34 -30.43
CA ALA A 557 -17.46 -34.12 -29.62
C ALA A 557 -18.72 -33.27 -29.79
N GLY A 558 -19.39 -32.96 -28.67
CA GLY A 558 -20.57 -32.10 -28.63
C GLY A 558 -21.93 -32.82 -28.52
N GLU A 559 -21.95 -34.10 -28.12
CA GLU A 559 -23.18 -34.88 -27.89
C GLU A 559 -23.28 -35.47 -26.45
N ALA A 560 -23.14 -34.64 -25.41
CA ALA A 560 -23.29 -35.12 -24.02
C ALA A 560 -24.63 -35.86 -23.76
N GLY A 561 -24.53 -37.10 -23.28
CA GLY A 561 -25.62 -38.02 -22.94
C GLY A 561 -26.29 -37.72 -21.60
N THR A 562 -26.92 -36.56 -21.48
CA THR A 562 -27.51 -36.06 -20.22
C THR A 562 -28.69 -36.86 -19.63
N TRP A 563 -29.07 -38.03 -20.19
CA TRP A 563 -30.27 -38.82 -19.82
C TRP A 563 -29.93 -40.23 -19.28
N ASP A 564 -28.66 -40.55 -19.08
CA ASP A 564 -28.26 -41.90 -18.71
C ASP A 564 -28.36 -42.17 -17.18
N GLY A 565 -27.83 -43.32 -16.77
CA GLY A 565 -27.98 -43.90 -15.43
C GLY A 565 -26.67 -43.91 -14.66
N ASP A 566 -25.84 -42.90 -14.85
CA ASP A 566 -24.50 -42.86 -14.31
C ASP A 566 -24.48 -42.62 -12.80
N VAL A 567 -23.35 -43.01 -12.20
CA VAL A 567 -23.14 -42.95 -10.75
C VAL A 567 -21.77 -42.36 -10.50
N VAL A 568 -21.72 -41.13 -9.99
CA VAL A 568 -20.47 -40.43 -9.71
C VAL A 568 -20.25 -40.30 -8.21
N LYS A 569 -19.00 -40.37 -7.79
CA LYS A 569 -18.60 -40.14 -6.41
C LYS A 569 -17.75 -38.88 -6.33
N ILE A 570 -18.30 -37.82 -5.76
CA ILE A 570 -17.54 -36.60 -5.49
C ILE A 570 -16.67 -36.85 -4.27
N THR A 571 -15.35 -36.70 -4.42
CA THR A 571 -14.39 -36.88 -3.33
C THR A 571 -13.87 -35.57 -2.76
N ASP A 572 -13.91 -34.49 -3.56
CA ASP A 572 -13.54 -33.16 -3.10
C ASP A 572 -14.20 -32.08 -3.97
N LEU A 573 -14.56 -30.97 -3.35
CA LEU A 573 -15.03 -29.75 -3.99
C LEU A 573 -14.09 -28.62 -3.58
N GLY A 574 -13.62 -27.86 -4.56
CA GLY A 574 -12.78 -26.68 -4.34
C GLY A 574 -13.52 -25.40 -4.71
N PHE A 575 -13.33 -24.36 -3.91
CA PHE A 575 -13.93 -23.04 -4.10
C PHE A 575 -12.82 -22.01 -4.15
N VAL A 576 -12.64 -21.38 -5.32
CA VAL A 576 -11.67 -20.30 -5.52
C VAL A 576 -12.24 -19.05 -4.85
N THR A 577 -11.64 -18.68 -3.73
CA THR A 577 -11.93 -17.45 -3.00
C THR A 577 -10.81 -16.45 -3.29
N SER A 578 -11.15 -15.19 -3.52
CA SER A 578 -10.14 -14.13 -3.47
C SER A 578 -9.66 -14.03 -2.02
N SER A 579 -8.36 -14.13 -1.83
CA SER A 579 -7.71 -13.80 -0.56
C SER A 579 -6.70 -12.71 -0.88
N THR A 580 -6.82 -11.57 -0.23
CA THR A 580 -5.81 -10.53 -0.28
C THR A 580 -4.69 -10.95 0.68
N PRO A 581 -3.47 -11.23 0.20
CA PRO A 581 -2.35 -11.53 1.07
C PRO A 581 -1.76 -10.21 1.58
N ASP A 582 -1.17 -10.24 2.77
CA ASP A 582 -0.46 -9.07 3.27
C ASP A 582 0.75 -8.79 2.38
N ALA A 583 1.06 -7.51 2.15
CA ALA A 583 2.28 -7.11 1.46
C ALA A 583 3.13 -6.23 2.35
N HIS A 584 4.42 -6.50 2.38
CA HIS A 584 5.40 -5.68 3.06
C HIS A 584 6.32 -5.08 2.01
N LEU A 585 6.18 -3.78 1.80
CA LEU A 585 6.96 -3.01 0.84
C LEU A 585 7.91 -2.09 1.61
N THR A 586 9.18 -2.11 1.25
CA THR A 586 10.21 -1.29 1.87
C THR A 586 10.73 -0.31 0.85
N PHE A 587 10.79 0.97 1.20
CA PHE A 587 11.33 2.03 0.37
C PHE A 587 12.52 2.67 1.07
N ASN A 588 13.56 2.98 0.31
CA ASN A 588 14.68 3.79 0.77
C ASN A 588 14.57 5.17 0.11
N VAL A 589 14.53 6.21 0.94
CA VAL A 589 14.40 7.60 0.52
C VAL A 589 15.66 8.35 0.92
N VAL A 590 16.25 9.10 0.00
CA VAL A 590 17.36 10.02 0.26
C VAL A 590 16.87 11.41 -0.12
N VAL A 591 17.01 12.35 0.80
CA VAL A 591 16.83 13.79 0.57
C VAL A 591 18.17 14.38 0.15
N THR A 592 18.17 15.20 -0.89
CA THR A 592 19.35 15.83 -1.49
C THR A 592 19.06 17.30 -1.79
N ASP A 593 19.92 18.17 -1.29
CA ASP A 593 19.84 19.62 -1.41
C ASP A 593 20.48 20.16 -2.71
N ALA A 594 20.53 21.48 -2.93
CA ALA A 594 20.92 22.10 -4.21
C ALA A 594 22.29 21.67 -4.70
N ASP A 595 23.27 21.63 -3.81
CA ASP A 595 24.65 21.37 -4.17
C ASP A 595 24.99 19.87 -4.20
N ALA A 596 24.08 19.02 -3.71
CA ALA A 596 24.10 17.57 -3.72
C ALA A 596 24.67 16.90 -2.47
N ASP A 597 24.63 17.58 -1.33
CA ASP A 597 24.62 16.91 -0.05
C ASP A 597 23.34 16.13 0.16
N ALA A 598 23.47 15.08 0.96
CA ALA A 598 22.44 14.07 1.04
C ALA A 598 22.34 13.46 2.42
N THR A 599 21.10 13.36 2.90
CA THR A 599 20.78 12.56 4.07
C THR A 599 21.21 11.10 3.90
N PRO A 600 21.54 10.38 4.99
CA PRO A 600 21.56 8.93 4.95
C PRO A 600 20.21 8.39 4.50
N ALA A 601 20.22 7.27 3.75
CA ALA A 601 18.99 6.64 3.26
C ALA A 601 18.04 6.29 4.42
N GLN A 602 16.83 6.84 4.35
CA GLN A 602 15.74 6.59 5.28
C GLN A 602 14.90 5.43 4.79
N THR A 603 14.73 4.41 5.63
CA THR A 603 13.85 3.28 5.34
C THR A 603 12.42 3.61 5.78
N LEU A 604 11.48 3.46 4.85
CA LEU A 604 10.03 3.54 5.07
C LEU A 604 9.44 2.16 4.78
N ASP A 605 8.88 1.53 5.81
CA ASP A 605 8.17 0.26 5.66
C ASP A 605 6.67 0.52 5.49
N VAL A 606 6.08 -0.15 4.52
CA VAL A 606 4.66 -0.05 4.21
C VAL A 606 4.06 -1.45 4.22
N THR A 607 3.17 -1.69 5.17
CA THR A 607 2.39 -2.92 5.29
C THR A 607 0.99 -2.68 4.73
N ILE A 608 0.64 -3.47 3.74
CA ILE A 608 -0.68 -3.51 3.11
C ILE A 608 -1.36 -4.77 3.62
N GLU A 609 -2.27 -4.64 4.56
CA GLU A 609 -2.92 -5.78 5.21
C GLU A 609 -4.03 -6.32 4.31
N GLY A 610 -4.00 -7.62 4.09
CA GLY A 610 -5.03 -8.31 3.33
C GLY A 610 -6.32 -8.52 4.11
N ASP A 611 -6.25 -8.61 5.44
CA ASP A 611 -7.39 -8.86 6.31
C ASP A 611 -7.74 -7.63 7.19
N LYS A 612 -8.48 -7.86 8.28
CA LYS A 612 -8.86 -6.82 9.26
C LYS A 612 -7.93 -6.79 10.47
N THR A 613 -6.77 -7.44 10.38
CA THR A 613 -5.78 -7.58 11.44
C THR A 613 -4.51 -6.83 11.04
N PHE A 614 -4.13 -5.86 11.84
CA PHE A 614 -3.02 -4.97 11.58
C PHE A 614 -1.90 -5.27 12.56
N THR A 615 -0.66 -5.21 12.09
CA THR A 615 0.53 -5.35 12.94
C THR A 615 1.53 -4.22 12.67
N GLY A 616 1.85 -3.45 13.72
CA GLY A 616 2.91 -2.44 13.68
C GLY A 616 4.31 -3.05 13.66
N GLY A 617 5.25 -2.31 13.09
CA GLY A 617 6.65 -2.65 13.04
C GLY A 617 7.41 -2.15 14.28
N VAL A 618 8.67 -1.78 14.06
CA VAL A 618 9.50 -1.10 15.06
C VAL A 618 9.62 0.37 14.69
N GLY A 619 9.60 1.25 15.69
CA GLY A 619 9.63 2.70 15.46
C GLY A 619 8.23 3.27 15.50
N ALA A 620 8.02 4.40 14.82
CA ALA A 620 6.70 5.02 14.66
C ALA A 620 5.97 4.40 13.47
N ASP A 621 4.75 3.95 13.68
CA ASP A 621 3.85 3.42 12.67
C ASP A 621 2.58 4.31 12.57
N THR A 622 2.09 4.51 11.35
CA THR A 622 0.82 5.18 11.07
C THR A 622 -0.18 4.16 10.53
N PHE A 623 -1.18 3.84 11.33
CA PHE A 623 -2.27 2.93 10.96
C PHE A 623 -3.41 3.71 10.31
N ASN A 624 -3.72 3.41 9.06
CA ASN A 624 -4.73 4.14 8.28
C ASN A 624 -6.05 3.39 8.27
N PHE A 625 -7.12 4.06 8.73
CA PHE A 625 -8.48 3.50 8.78
C PHE A 625 -9.49 4.29 7.92
N SER A 626 -9.01 5.24 7.12
CA SER A 626 -9.81 6.00 6.16
C SER A 626 -10.35 5.04 5.07
N GLY A 627 -11.62 4.67 5.18
CA GLY A 627 -12.31 3.75 4.25
C GLY A 627 -13.13 2.64 4.91
N LEU A 628 -13.01 2.41 6.23
CA LEU A 628 -13.87 1.48 6.96
C LEU A 628 -15.22 2.15 7.30
N ASP A 629 -16.10 2.27 6.32
CA ASP A 629 -17.52 2.60 6.53
C ASP A 629 -18.33 1.31 6.65
N THR A 630 -18.86 1.04 7.84
CA THR A 630 -19.97 0.09 7.97
C THR A 630 -20.99 0.59 8.99
N ASP A 631 -21.95 1.38 8.54
CA ASP A 631 -23.20 1.55 9.27
C ASP A 631 -24.07 0.28 9.17
N GLY A 632 -24.03 -0.49 10.25
CA GLY A 632 -24.90 -1.61 10.59
C GLY A 632 -24.85 -1.82 12.11
N SER A 633 -25.76 -2.60 12.70
CA SER A 633 -25.75 -2.86 14.14
C SER A 633 -24.47 -3.62 14.55
N LEU A 634 -23.42 -2.90 14.96
CA LEU A 634 -22.14 -3.48 15.35
C LEU A 634 -22.29 -4.34 16.61
N THR A 635 -21.81 -5.58 16.54
CA THR A 635 -21.74 -6.50 17.69
C THR A 635 -20.30 -6.84 18.10
N ALA A 636 -19.30 -6.36 17.35
CA ALA A 636 -17.89 -6.68 17.52
C ALA A 636 -16.99 -5.57 16.95
N ALA A 637 -15.67 -5.71 17.14
CA ALA A 637 -14.67 -4.83 16.53
C ALA A 637 -14.64 -5.00 15.00
N THR A 638 -14.48 -3.90 14.27
CA THR A 638 -14.37 -3.86 12.81
C THR A 638 -12.94 -4.05 12.32
N ALA A 639 -11.95 -3.74 13.15
CA ALA A 639 -10.54 -3.98 12.89
C ALA A 639 -9.79 -4.34 14.18
N VAL A 640 -8.65 -5.01 14.06
CA VAL A 640 -7.81 -5.40 15.19
C VAL A 640 -6.37 -5.00 14.93
N ILE A 641 -5.79 -4.12 15.75
CA ILE A 641 -4.33 -4.00 15.85
C ILE A 641 -3.85 -5.05 16.85
N SER A 642 -3.24 -6.11 16.32
CA SER A 642 -2.89 -7.29 17.10
C SER A 642 -1.59 -7.16 17.89
N ALA A 643 -0.67 -6.30 17.43
CA ALA A 643 0.60 -5.98 18.05
C ALA A 643 1.20 -4.70 17.43
N GLY A 644 2.28 -4.20 18.03
CA GLY A 644 3.08 -3.09 17.50
C GLY A 644 2.70 -1.72 18.06
N PHE A 645 1.41 -1.48 18.33
CA PHE A 645 0.94 -0.15 18.78
C PHE A 645 1.48 0.28 20.16
N THR A 646 2.09 1.46 20.19
CA THR A 646 2.66 2.14 21.35
C THR A 646 2.16 3.59 21.37
N SER A 647 1.33 3.92 22.36
CA SER A 647 0.83 5.29 22.55
C SER A 647 1.95 6.32 22.71
N GLY A 648 1.80 7.50 22.09
CA GLY A 648 2.80 8.56 22.02
C GLY A 648 3.94 8.32 21.03
N VAL A 649 3.92 7.20 20.30
CA VAL A 649 4.89 6.86 19.25
C VAL A 649 4.17 6.58 17.94
N ASP A 650 3.13 5.74 17.99
CA ASP A 650 2.33 5.35 16.84
C ASP A 650 1.07 6.20 16.71
N THR A 651 0.60 6.34 15.48
CA THR A 651 -0.59 7.14 15.16
C THR A 651 -1.67 6.32 14.46
N LEU A 652 -2.92 6.68 14.72
CA LEU A 652 -4.10 6.21 14.03
C LEU A 652 -4.58 7.36 13.14
N ASN A 653 -4.46 7.19 11.82
CA ASN A 653 -4.86 8.20 10.84
C ASN A 653 -6.36 8.08 10.55
N PHE A 654 -7.10 9.14 10.88
CA PHE A 654 -8.54 9.25 10.71
C PHE A 654 -8.91 10.55 9.98
N PRO A 655 -10.13 10.66 9.42
CA PRO A 655 -10.57 11.90 8.78
C PRO A 655 -10.66 13.12 9.71
N THR A 656 -10.58 12.95 11.04
CA THR A 656 -10.66 14.04 12.02
C THR A 656 -9.72 13.79 13.17
N ALA A 657 -8.71 14.66 13.35
CA ALA A 657 -7.77 14.54 14.46
C ALA A 657 -8.45 14.50 15.84
N GLY A 658 -7.86 13.71 16.74
CA GLY A 658 -8.25 13.65 18.14
C GLY A 658 -7.75 14.88 18.91
N THR A 659 -8.59 15.35 19.82
CA THR A 659 -8.32 16.49 20.71
C THR A 659 -8.96 16.22 22.06
N GLY A 660 -8.55 16.95 23.10
CA GLY A 660 -9.22 16.87 24.41
C GLY A 660 -10.71 17.27 24.39
N ALA A 661 -11.24 17.81 23.27
CA ALA A 661 -12.64 18.21 23.14
C ALA A 661 -13.54 17.16 22.47
N ASN A 662 -12.99 16.32 21.57
CA ASN A 662 -13.74 15.32 20.81
C ASN A 662 -13.35 13.87 21.16
N TYR A 663 -12.52 13.69 22.18
CA TYR A 663 -12.05 12.39 22.68
C TYR A 663 -12.50 12.17 24.13
N THR A 664 -12.88 10.93 24.45
CA THR A 664 -13.20 10.50 25.82
C THR A 664 -12.57 9.14 26.10
N GLU A 665 -11.93 9.01 27.26
CA GLU A 665 -11.28 7.76 27.69
C GLU A 665 -11.89 7.24 28.99
N VAL A 666 -12.13 5.93 29.05
CA VAL A 666 -12.53 5.22 30.28
C VAL A 666 -11.60 4.03 30.52
N ALA A 667 -10.52 4.28 31.27
CA ALA A 667 -9.54 3.26 31.63
C ALA A 667 -10.09 2.13 32.53
N ALA A 668 -11.24 2.32 33.17
CA ALA A 668 -11.88 1.28 33.98
C ALA A 668 -12.45 0.17 33.07
N PRO A 669 -12.06 -1.11 33.26
CA PRO A 669 -12.48 -2.16 32.33
C PRO A 669 -13.99 -2.39 32.30
N ALA A 670 -14.57 -2.43 31.11
CA ALA A 670 -15.94 -2.88 30.89
C ALA A 670 -16.04 -4.42 31.01
N ALA A 671 -17.22 -4.90 31.41
CA ALA A 671 -17.43 -6.33 31.70
C ALA A 671 -17.32 -7.23 30.46
N ASN A 672 -17.66 -6.71 29.28
CA ASN A 672 -17.59 -7.36 27.98
C ASN A 672 -17.73 -6.32 26.86
N VAL A 673 -17.53 -6.75 25.60
CA VAL A 673 -17.61 -5.88 24.42
C VAL A 673 -18.99 -5.24 24.27
N ALA A 674 -20.08 -5.94 24.59
CA ALA A 674 -21.43 -5.36 24.51
C ALA A 674 -21.64 -4.18 25.50
N ALA A 675 -21.07 -4.29 26.70
CA ALA A 675 -21.07 -3.21 27.69
C ALA A 675 -20.23 -2.01 27.23
N PHE A 676 -19.09 -2.26 26.56
CA PHE A 676 -18.29 -1.22 25.93
C PHE A 676 -19.08 -0.50 24.82
N ILE A 677 -19.66 -1.25 23.87
CA ILE A 677 -20.45 -0.69 22.76
C ILE A 677 -21.57 0.20 23.27
N THR A 678 -22.31 -0.26 24.29
CA THR A 678 -23.40 0.53 24.90
C THR A 678 -22.90 1.85 25.50
N ALA A 679 -21.72 1.83 26.14
CA ALA A 679 -21.12 3.03 26.73
C ALA A 679 -20.61 4.00 25.66
N ALA A 680 -19.93 3.48 24.63
CA ALA A 680 -19.44 4.26 23.49
C ALA A 680 -20.59 4.94 22.74
N ASP A 681 -21.65 4.20 22.41
CA ASP A 681 -22.86 4.70 21.73
C ASP A 681 -23.55 5.83 22.51
N THR A 682 -23.45 5.82 23.85
CA THR A 682 -23.98 6.91 24.68
C THR A 682 -23.05 8.14 24.69
N ALA A 683 -21.74 7.94 24.58
CA ALA A 683 -20.75 9.00 24.69
C ALA A 683 -20.55 9.75 23.36
N LEU A 684 -20.60 9.03 22.24
CA LEU A 684 -20.50 9.57 20.89
C LEU A 684 -21.79 10.31 20.55
N ASN A 685 -21.68 11.58 20.17
CA ASN A 685 -22.83 12.49 20.06
C ASN A 685 -22.64 13.59 19.01
N GLY A 686 -21.73 13.37 18.05
CA GLY A 686 -21.32 14.35 17.04
C GLY A 686 -20.47 15.53 17.55
N THR A 687 -20.24 15.66 18.86
CA THR A 687 -19.18 16.54 19.42
C THR A 687 -18.01 15.71 19.92
N THR A 688 -18.30 14.62 20.64
CA THR A 688 -17.34 13.56 20.92
C THR A 688 -17.37 12.58 19.77
N ASN A 689 -16.25 12.46 19.05
CA ASN A 689 -16.11 11.58 17.88
C ASN A 689 -15.37 10.29 18.25
N TYR A 690 -14.63 10.29 19.36
CA TYR A 690 -13.82 9.16 19.80
C TYR A 690 -14.13 8.76 21.24
N TYR A 691 -14.32 7.47 21.44
CA TYR A 691 -14.47 6.86 22.75
C TYR A 691 -13.51 5.68 22.91
N PHE A 692 -12.58 5.77 23.85
CA PHE A 692 -11.67 4.68 24.20
C PHE A 692 -12.07 4.01 25.52
N GLY A 693 -11.99 2.69 25.56
CA GLY A 693 -12.22 1.91 26.78
C GLY A 693 -11.53 0.55 26.75
N VAL A 694 -11.46 -0.11 27.91
CA VAL A 694 -10.74 -1.38 28.07
C VAL A 694 -11.70 -2.56 28.29
N VAL A 695 -11.49 -3.68 27.60
CA VAL A 695 -12.22 -4.94 27.82
C VAL A 695 -11.22 -6.09 27.90
N GLY A 696 -11.18 -6.79 29.05
CA GLY A 696 -10.33 -7.98 29.20
C GLY A 696 -8.81 -7.72 29.13
N GLY A 697 -8.38 -6.46 29.24
CA GLY A 697 -6.97 -6.05 29.11
C GLY A 697 -6.61 -5.49 27.73
N ASP A 698 -7.53 -5.52 26.77
CA ASP A 698 -7.38 -4.92 25.45
C ASP A 698 -8.14 -3.60 25.37
N GLY A 699 -7.60 -2.65 24.60
CA GLY A 699 -8.20 -1.36 24.32
C GLY A 699 -9.17 -1.44 23.15
N TYR A 700 -10.19 -0.61 23.17
CA TYR A 700 -11.18 -0.49 22.11
C TYR A 700 -11.42 0.99 21.85
N LEU A 701 -11.15 1.44 20.62
CA LEU A 701 -11.43 2.78 20.15
C LEU A 701 -12.67 2.73 19.26
N ALA A 702 -13.75 3.36 19.69
CA ALA A 702 -14.95 3.57 18.89
C ALA A 702 -14.90 4.97 18.25
N TYR A 703 -15.25 5.04 16.97
CA TYR A 703 -15.29 6.27 16.17
C TYR A 703 -16.69 6.52 15.62
N ASP A 704 -17.12 7.79 15.67
CA ASP A 704 -18.32 8.33 15.05
C ASP A 704 -17.91 9.38 14.00
N GLY A 705 -17.96 9.00 12.72
CA GLY A 705 -17.51 9.83 11.62
C GLY A 705 -18.59 10.69 10.97
N ASP A 706 -19.85 10.29 11.09
CA ASP A 706 -20.99 10.93 10.42
C ASP A 706 -21.94 11.63 11.40
N GLY A 707 -21.70 11.48 12.70
CA GLY A 707 -22.52 12.01 13.79
C GLY A 707 -23.75 11.15 14.11
N THR A 708 -23.84 9.92 13.59
CA THR A 708 -24.99 9.02 13.78
C THR A 708 -24.66 7.69 14.46
N GLY A 709 -23.73 7.71 15.41
CA GLY A 709 -23.43 6.59 16.28
C GLY A 709 -22.08 5.97 15.95
N ILE A 710 -21.85 4.72 16.33
CA ILE A 710 -20.54 4.10 16.11
C ILE A 710 -20.42 3.69 14.64
N THR A 711 -19.54 4.36 13.90
CA THR A 711 -19.12 4.00 12.54
C THR A 711 -18.16 2.82 12.55
N SER A 712 -17.20 2.80 13.48
CA SER A 712 -16.19 1.73 13.55
C SER A 712 -15.66 1.50 14.96
N ILE A 713 -15.13 0.30 15.20
CA ILE A 713 -14.50 -0.08 16.47
C ILE A 713 -13.17 -0.78 16.17
N ILE A 714 -12.07 -0.16 16.59
CA ILE A 714 -10.74 -0.75 16.50
C ILE A 714 -10.41 -1.40 17.85
N LYS A 715 -10.05 -2.68 17.83
CA LYS A 715 -9.46 -3.36 18.99
C LYS A 715 -7.94 -3.16 18.97
N LEU A 716 -7.37 -2.67 20.06
CA LEU A 716 -5.94 -2.53 20.27
C LEU A 716 -5.48 -3.54 21.33
N VAL A 717 -4.85 -4.64 20.90
CA VAL A 717 -4.49 -5.75 21.79
C VAL A 717 -3.41 -5.30 22.78
N GLY A 718 -3.66 -5.50 24.07
CA GLY A 718 -2.74 -5.15 25.16
C GLY A 718 -2.54 -3.65 25.43
N VAL A 719 -3.24 -2.77 24.70
CA VAL A 719 -3.19 -1.31 24.91
C VAL A 719 -4.29 -0.91 25.89
N THR A 720 -3.95 -0.17 26.94
CA THR A 720 -4.92 0.19 28.00
C THR A 720 -5.12 1.68 28.18
N ASP A 721 -4.43 2.49 27.40
CA ASP A 721 -4.46 3.95 27.37
C ASP A 721 -4.01 4.39 25.95
N ILE A 722 -4.56 5.50 25.46
CA ILE A 722 -4.18 6.14 24.19
C ILE A 722 -4.32 7.66 24.35
N ALA A 723 -3.34 8.42 23.86
CA ALA A 723 -3.42 9.87 23.87
C ALA A 723 -4.32 10.34 22.73
N PRO A 724 -5.11 11.43 22.90
CA PRO A 724 -5.88 12.00 21.80
C PRO A 724 -4.99 12.46 20.63
N THR A 725 -3.73 12.79 20.90
CA THR A 725 -2.72 13.14 19.88
C THR A 725 -2.23 11.96 19.06
N ASP A 726 -2.49 10.73 19.50
CA ASP A 726 -2.20 9.53 18.71
C ASP A 726 -3.25 9.36 17.58
N ILE A 727 -4.33 10.13 17.59
CA ILE A 727 -5.35 10.15 16.53
C ILE A 727 -5.11 11.39 15.67
N VAL A 728 -4.62 11.19 14.45
CA VAL A 728 -4.22 12.27 13.52
C VAL A 728 -5.21 12.49 12.40
#